data_AF-A0A847YEV2-F1
#
_entry.id   AF-A0A847YEV2-F1
#
_cell.length_a   1.000
_cell.length_b   1.000
_cell.length_c   1.000
_cell.angle_alpha   90.00
_cell.angle_beta   90.00
_cell.angle_gamma   90.00
#
_symmetry.space_group_name_H-M   'P 1'
#
loop_
_entity.id
_entity.type
_entity.pdbx_description
1 polymer ?
#
loop_
_entity_poly.entity_id
_entity_poly.type
_entity_poly.pdbx_seq_one_letter_code
_entity_poly.pdbx_strand_id
1 'polypeptide(L)'
;MKFDCCTPRTFLAIAFWAGCLATSLLAEPPANGGRQPDRGRTTAPEGTKVLRDLEYARVGNARLLLDLYLPENPRGPVPVIVGIHGGGWANGSKEGGQGSWLARHGYAVAVINYRLSGEAIFPAQIEDCKAAVRWLRANARKYGLNADRIGATGHSAGGHLASLLATTGDVREFDKGENLEYSSRIQAACSLAGPTDLLQMDAHAPPGARLKHDSPGSPEARLIGGPIQENKEKAARANPIAYVTKDDPPLLIVHGDQDTTVPWHQARLLYEALKQAGVSVHFHTVEGAGHGLGGREVNELIAAFFDRHLRGTGPADAPTAETSKSKGTDAPPNLAGNRPLPLGLTWERVREREDADQDGKVTREEFKGPPPLFDRLDRNRDGVLTLEDFHAAPLLNHPAKDEPKPVNPADETPGPEVPGAQAGKSSREVRPPVGLFVCRGPSPTPEREVNFPFIDGWLVRPGWDKVEPQEGNFDWTYIDNEIALAKKLKKRITLCVLGGPQTPDWVYDAGASSFAFRLGANRKYGRKSDRDVRIPVLWDETYLAKWTALVRELGRRYDREEAVVLIHITGATGNGLEMQLPFGPEDRKNWDRLGYTPEKAIKAWQRIIDAFADAFPSKPLDIDIHPVLGSDEVAAEVAAYGSKKLAKRFGVFGGWLSGKDASQDRHHAGMHALAAIYGPLGFAAFQMIGNETRQPERFAKGGLKAAIEQAMSWNARYFEVWQTDAMNEELHPMLKEMAAKLKK
;
A
#
# COMPACT_ATOMS: atom_id res chain seq x y z
N MET A 1 -72.16 47.14 45.91
CA MET A 1 -72.18 48.25 44.91
C MET A 1 -72.16 47.65 43.52
N LYS A 2 -72.92 48.23 42.57
CA LYS A 2 -72.75 48.34 41.10
C LYS A 2 -71.74 47.39 40.38
N PHE A 3 -71.98 46.86 39.17
CA PHE A 3 -73.16 46.75 38.27
C PHE A 3 -72.83 45.71 37.17
N ASP A 4 -73.85 45.13 36.53
CA ASP A 4 -73.77 44.21 35.38
C ASP A 4 -73.46 44.87 34.02
N CYS A 5 -73.44 44.03 32.96
CA CYS A 5 -73.60 44.30 31.50
C CYS A 5 -72.31 44.27 30.66
N CYS A 6 -72.27 43.72 29.42
CA CYS A 6 -73.33 43.07 28.62
C CYS A 6 -72.78 42.13 27.51
N THR A 7 -73.53 41.07 27.19
CA THR A 7 -73.57 40.35 25.89
C THR A 7 -74.54 41.09 24.91
N PRO A 8 -74.94 40.65 23.67
CA PRO A 8 -74.78 39.34 23.00
C PRO A 8 -74.63 39.31 21.44
N ARG A 9 -74.63 38.08 20.88
CA ARG A 9 -75.27 37.52 19.64
C ARG A 9 -75.77 38.48 18.53
N THR A 10 -75.79 38.10 17.24
CA THR A 10 -76.87 37.25 16.63
C THR A 10 -76.65 37.02 15.10
N PHE A 11 -76.83 35.76 14.62
CA PHE A 11 -77.26 35.24 13.28
C PHE A 11 -77.00 36.05 11.97
N LEU A 12 -76.63 35.42 10.84
CA LEU A 12 -77.54 34.65 9.96
C LEU A 12 -76.78 33.73 8.96
N ALA A 13 -77.46 32.72 8.42
CA ALA A 13 -76.95 31.83 7.36
C ALA A 13 -77.64 32.09 6.02
N ILE A 14 -76.95 31.83 4.90
CA ILE A 14 -77.47 31.38 3.60
C ILE A 14 -76.31 30.70 2.86
N ALA A 15 -76.60 29.61 2.15
CA ALA A 15 -75.60 28.82 1.41
C ALA A 15 -75.78 29.00 -0.11
N PHE A 16 -74.69 28.87 -0.87
CA PHE A 16 -74.70 28.19 -2.18
C PHE A 16 -73.30 27.65 -2.52
N TRP A 17 -73.27 26.58 -3.33
CA TRP A 17 -72.12 25.70 -3.56
C TRP A 17 -71.07 26.24 -4.55
N ALA A 18 -69.78 26.03 -4.26
CA ALA A 18 -68.87 25.12 -5.00
C ALA A 18 -67.38 25.54 -4.95
N GLY A 19 -66.49 24.58 -4.70
CA GLY A 19 -65.06 24.68 -5.04
C GLY A 19 -64.06 24.84 -3.89
N CYS A 20 -63.00 24.02 -3.92
CA CYS A 20 -61.73 24.14 -3.17
C CYS A 20 -61.79 24.08 -1.63
N LEU A 21 -61.85 22.85 -1.09
CA LEU A 21 -61.49 22.57 0.30
C LEU A 21 -59.96 22.62 0.46
N ALA A 22 -59.44 23.72 1.00
CA ALA A 22 -58.09 23.76 1.56
C ALA A 22 -58.12 23.07 2.93
N THR A 23 -57.70 21.81 3.00
CA THR A 23 -57.42 21.14 4.28
C THR A 23 -56.01 21.49 4.74
N SER A 24 -55.92 22.00 5.97
CA SER A 24 -54.67 22.25 6.68
C SER A 24 -53.97 20.93 7.01
N LEU A 25 -53.24 20.38 6.04
CA LEU A 25 -52.28 19.31 6.28
C LEU A 25 -51.13 19.86 7.13
N LEU A 26 -50.97 19.29 8.32
CA LEU A 26 -49.68 19.24 8.99
C LEU A 26 -48.70 18.60 8.00
N ALA A 27 -47.82 19.41 7.41
CA ALA A 27 -46.79 18.90 6.53
C ALA A 27 -45.85 18.00 7.35
N GLU A 28 -45.83 16.71 7.02
CA GLU A 28 -44.75 15.83 7.47
C GLU A 28 -43.41 16.45 7.03
N PRO A 29 -42.38 16.47 7.88
CA PRO A 29 -41.07 16.93 7.46
C PRO A 29 -40.59 16.02 6.32
N PRO A 30 -40.08 16.58 5.21
CA PRO A 30 -39.73 15.78 4.04
C PRO A 30 -38.68 14.72 4.41
N ALA A 31 -38.96 13.48 4.03
CA ALA A 31 -38.07 12.34 4.20
C ALA A 31 -36.78 12.50 3.36
N ASN A 32 -35.86 13.32 3.85
CA ASN A 32 -34.59 13.63 3.19
C ASN A 32 -33.41 13.30 4.12
N GLY A 33 -33.41 12.06 4.62
CA GLY A 33 -32.25 11.43 5.22
C GLY A 33 -31.19 11.19 4.14
N GLY A 34 -30.45 12.24 3.80
CA GLY A 34 -29.51 12.24 2.68
C GLY A 34 -28.48 11.11 2.80
N ARG A 35 -28.42 10.24 1.78
CA ARG A 35 -27.34 9.27 1.62
C ARG A 35 -26.01 10.02 1.58
N GLN A 36 -25.16 9.80 2.58
CA GLN A 36 -23.76 10.19 2.48
C GLN A 36 -23.10 9.37 1.36
N PRO A 37 -22.19 9.96 0.56
CA PRO A 37 -21.44 9.21 -0.43
C PRO A 37 -20.39 8.31 0.25
N ASP A 38 -20.41 7.02 -0.08
CA ASP A 38 -19.53 5.97 0.45
C ASP A 38 -18.04 6.23 0.15
N ARG A 39 -17.32 6.83 1.10
CA ARG A 39 -15.86 7.00 1.02
C ARG A 39 -15.17 5.98 1.92
N GLY A 40 -14.30 5.14 1.36
CA GLY A 40 -13.52 4.15 2.12
C GLY A 40 -13.90 2.68 1.89
N ARG A 41 -15.01 2.40 1.19
CA ARG A 41 -15.54 1.04 1.02
C ARG A 41 -15.02 0.35 -0.23
N THR A 42 -14.64 -0.93 -0.08
CA THR A 42 -14.39 -1.85 -1.19
C THR A 42 -15.56 -1.84 -2.17
N THR A 43 -15.29 -1.57 -3.44
CA THR A 43 -16.29 -1.53 -4.49
C THR A 43 -16.97 -2.87 -4.69
N ALA A 44 -18.21 -2.85 -5.19
CA ALA A 44 -18.84 -4.03 -5.74
C ALA A 44 -17.92 -4.68 -6.79
N PRO A 45 -17.59 -5.98 -6.66
CA PRO A 45 -17.03 -6.73 -7.77
C PRO A 45 -17.97 -6.67 -8.99
N GLU A 46 -17.43 -6.64 -10.19
CA GLU A 46 -18.21 -6.61 -11.43
C GLU A 46 -19.12 -7.85 -11.53
N GLY A 47 -20.38 -7.64 -11.94
CA GLY A 47 -21.45 -8.65 -11.92
C GLY A 47 -22.10 -8.84 -10.55
N THR A 48 -22.00 -7.87 -9.63
CA THR A 48 -22.58 -7.97 -8.28
C THR A 48 -23.32 -6.70 -7.84
N LYS A 49 -24.49 -6.92 -7.22
CA LYS A 49 -25.31 -5.89 -6.59
C LYS A 49 -24.98 -5.84 -5.09
N VAL A 50 -24.69 -4.65 -4.55
CA VAL A 50 -24.36 -4.50 -3.13
C VAL A 50 -25.44 -3.73 -2.38
N LEU A 51 -25.88 -4.29 -1.26
CA LEU A 51 -26.77 -3.66 -0.29
C LEU A 51 -25.96 -3.30 0.95
N ARG A 52 -25.75 -1.99 1.16
CA ARG A 52 -24.89 -1.44 2.23
C ARG A 52 -25.62 -1.26 3.55
N ASP A 53 -24.85 -1.27 4.64
CA ASP A 53 -25.26 -0.85 5.99
C ASP A 53 -26.55 -1.49 6.49
N LEU A 54 -26.75 -2.77 6.15
CA LEU A 54 -27.86 -3.55 6.66
C LEU A 54 -27.61 -3.85 8.14
N GLU A 55 -28.47 -3.32 9.01
CA GLU A 55 -28.41 -3.60 10.44
C GLU A 55 -28.87 -5.05 10.68
N TYR A 56 -27.94 -5.88 11.16
CA TYR A 56 -28.19 -7.30 11.41
C TYR A 56 -28.48 -7.60 12.88
N ALA A 57 -28.03 -6.72 13.79
CA ALA A 57 -28.31 -6.78 15.21
C ALA A 57 -28.04 -5.42 15.88
N ARG A 58 -28.57 -5.25 17.08
CA ARG A 58 -28.33 -4.10 17.95
C ARG A 58 -28.03 -4.57 19.37
N VAL A 59 -26.97 -4.05 19.97
CA VAL A 59 -26.59 -4.36 21.35
C VAL A 59 -26.45 -3.06 22.14
N GLY A 60 -27.48 -2.75 22.94
CA GLY A 60 -27.63 -1.43 23.54
C GLY A 60 -27.69 -0.34 22.46
N ASN A 61 -26.72 0.59 22.48
CA ASN A 61 -26.61 1.65 21.48
C ASN A 61 -25.73 1.27 20.26
N ALA A 62 -25.01 0.13 20.30
CA ALA A 62 -24.17 -0.31 19.20
C ALA A 62 -25.02 -0.92 18.07
N ARG A 63 -24.87 -0.38 16.86
CA ARG A 63 -25.51 -0.89 15.63
C ARG A 63 -24.53 -1.81 14.92
N LEU A 64 -24.90 -3.06 14.72
CA LEU A 64 -24.07 -4.04 14.04
C LEU A 64 -24.51 -4.13 12.58
N LEU A 65 -23.61 -3.77 11.68
CA LEU A 65 -23.90 -3.55 10.26
C LEU A 65 -23.17 -4.57 9.39
N LEU A 66 -23.79 -4.96 8.29
CA LEU A 66 -23.17 -5.73 7.22
C LEU A 66 -23.43 -5.10 5.85
N ASP A 67 -22.53 -5.41 4.91
CA ASP A 67 -22.73 -5.15 3.49
C ASP A 67 -22.97 -6.49 2.78
N LEU A 68 -24.12 -6.62 2.11
CA LEU A 68 -24.53 -7.84 1.42
C LEU A 68 -24.28 -7.69 -0.10
N TYR A 69 -23.27 -8.39 -0.58
CA TYR A 69 -22.91 -8.53 -1.99
C TYR A 69 -23.71 -9.70 -2.57
N LEU A 70 -24.44 -9.49 -3.66
CA LEU A 70 -25.29 -10.47 -4.33
C LEU A 70 -24.84 -10.62 -5.77
N PRO A 71 -24.80 -11.84 -6.34
CA PRO A 71 -24.51 -12.01 -7.76
C PRO A 71 -25.66 -11.45 -8.59
N GLU A 72 -25.37 -10.87 -9.76
CA GLU A 72 -26.39 -10.41 -10.69
C GLU A 72 -27.00 -11.60 -11.45
N ASN A 73 -28.34 -11.61 -11.56
CA ASN A 73 -29.13 -12.63 -12.26
C ASN A 73 -28.96 -14.09 -11.71
N PRO A 74 -29.17 -14.34 -10.41
CA PRO A 74 -29.12 -15.69 -9.86
C PRO A 74 -30.28 -16.56 -10.38
N ARG A 75 -30.01 -17.84 -10.65
CA ARG A 75 -31.02 -18.81 -11.15
C ARG A 75 -31.92 -19.39 -10.05
N GLY A 76 -31.78 -18.94 -8.80
CA GLY A 76 -32.48 -19.44 -7.62
C GLY A 76 -31.81 -18.94 -6.33
N PRO A 77 -32.21 -19.45 -5.14
CA PRO A 77 -31.60 -19.08 -3.86
C PRO A 77 -30.10 -19.40 -3.82
N VAL A 78 -29.26 -18.40 -3.56
CA VAL A 78 -27.78 -18.55 -3.61
C VAL A 78 -27.17 -18.92 -2.27
N PRO A 79 -26.14 -19.78 -2.23
CA PRO A 79 -25.36 -20.03 -1.02
C PRO A 79 -24.68 -18.74 -0.52
N VAL A 80 -24.50 -18.64 0.79
CA VAL A 80 -24.01 -17.42 1.46
C VAL A 80 -22.63 -17.66 2.06
N ILE A 81 -21.74 -16.68 1.96
CA ILE A 81 -20.46 -16.63 2.67
C ILE A 81 -20.47 -15.43 3.63
N VAL A 82 -20.20 -15.65 4.91
CA VAL A 82 -19.96 -14.59 5.89
C VAL A 82 -18.49 -14.18 5.82
N GLY A 83 -18.21 -12.94 5.42
CA GLY A 83 -16.86 -12.37 5.32
C GLY A 83 -16.50 -11.62 6.60
N ILE A 84 -15.51 -12.12 7.34
CA ILE A 84 -15.12 -11.61 8.66
C ILE A 84 -13.72 -10.99 8.60
N HIS A 85 -13.63 -9.67 8.81
CA HIS A 85 -12.36 -8.95 8.69
C HIS A 85 -11.35 -9.35 9.78
N GLY A 86 -10.05 -9.19 9.47
CA GLY A 86 -8.97 -9.27 10.45
C GLY A 86 -8.79 -7.97 11.25
N GLY A 87 -7.65 -7.84 11.93
CA GLY A 87 -7.28 -6.62 12.69
C GLY A 87 -7.00 -6.82 14.18
N GLY A 88 -6.73 -8.06 14.61
CA GLY A 88 -6.40 -8.40 16.00
C GLY A 88 -7.53 -8.08 16.98
N TRP A 89 -8.78 -8.26 16.54
CA TRP A 89 -10.04 -7.94 17.24
C TRP A 89 -10.23 -6.46 17.66
N ALA A 90 -9.19 -5.63 17.60
CA ALA A 90 -9.17 -4.25 18.06
C ALA A 90 -9.23 -3.21 16.92
N ASN A 91 -9.16 -3.66 15.65
CA ASN A 91 -9.23 -2.83 14.45
C ASN A 91 -9.95 -3.57 13.31
N GLY A 92 -10.18 -2.87 12.20
CA GLY A 92 -10.82 -3.40 11.00
C GLY A 92 -12.31 -3.06 10.93
N SER A 93 -12.90 -3.22 9.74
CA SER A 93 -14.34 -3.09 9.51
C SER A 93 -14.74 -3.72 8.16
N LYS A 94 -16.06 -3.86 7.93
CA LYS A 94 -16.66 -4.41 6.71
C LYS A 94 -16.28 -3.66 5.44
N GLU A 95 -15.88 -2.39 5.57
CA GLU A 95 -15.36 -1.54 4.49
C GLU A 95 -14.22 -2.21 3.72
N GLY A 96 -13.42 -3.08 4.37
CA GLY A 96 -12.36 -3.87 3.74
C GLY A 96 -12.85 -4.98 2.80
N GLY A 97 -14.13 -5.35 2.82
CA GLY A 97 -14.73 -6.25 1.82
C GLY A 97 -14.21 -7.69 1.88
N GLN A 98 -13.86 -8.22 3.05
CA GLN A 98 -13.32 -9.59 3.21
C GLN A 98 -14.17 -10.63 2.47
N GLY A 99 -13.54 -11.40 1.58
CA GLY A 99 -14.21 -12.45 0.81
C GLY A 99 -15.22 -11.96 -0.25
N SER A 100 -15.46 -10.65 -0.41
CA SER A 100 -16.47 -10.11 -1.34
C SER A 100 -16.31 -10.57 -2.79
N TRP A 101 -15.08 -10.88 -3.21
CA TRP A 101 -14.78 -11.41 -4.54
C TRP A 101 -15.45 -12.77 -4.85
N LEU A 102 -15.84 -13.54 -3.83
CA LEU A 102 -16.65 -14.76 -3.98
C LEU A 102 -18.04 -14.47 -4.56
N ALA A 103 -18.53 -13.23 -4.51
CA ALA A 103 -19.77 -12.85 -5.17
C ALA A 103 -19.70 -12.99 -6.71
N ARG A 104 -18.52 -12.80 -7.32
CA ARG A 104 -18.30 -13.10 -8.76
C ARG A 104 -18.37 -14.60 -9.06
N HIS A 105 -18.15 -15.44 -8.06
CA HIS A 105 -18.25 -16.90 -8.16
C HIS A 105 -19.69 -17.39 -7.90
N GLY A 106 -20.69 -16.49 -7.80
CA GLY A 106 -22.11 -16.82 -7.66
C GLY A 106 -22.58 -17.06 -6.22
N TYR A 107 -21.84 -16.57 -5.22
CA TYR A 107 -22.24 -16.58 -3.81
C TYR A 107 -22.89 -15.25 -3.42
N ALA A 108 -23.82 -15.26 -2.48
CA ALA A 108 -24.05 -14.06 -1.68
C ALA A 108 -22.89 -13.93 -0.68
N VAL A 109 -22.32 -12.74 -0.51
CA VAL A 109 -21.29 -12.50 0.51
C VAL A 109 -21.77 -11.42 1.47
N ALA A 110 -21.94 -11.79 2.74
CA ALA A 110 -22.28 -10.87 3.82
C ALA A 110 -21.01 -10.47 4.56
N VAL A 111 -20.48 -9.29 4.27
CA VAL A 111 -19.27 -8.77 4.94
C VAL A 111 -19.70 -8.00 6.18
N ILE A 112 -19.31 -8.48 7.36
CA ILE A 112 -19.85 -8.01 8.65
C ILE A 112 -18.86 -7.12 9.42
N ASN A 113 -19.39 -6.16 10.18
CA ASN A 113 -18.69 -5.63 11.36
C ASN A 113 -18.98 -6.52 12.58
N TYR A 114 -18.06 -6.56 13.54
CA TYR A 114 -18.28 -7.06 14.90
C TYR A 114 -17.75 -6.04 15.91
N ARG A 115 -18.23 -6.05 17.17
CA ARG A 115 -17.74 -5.14 18.23
C ARG A 115 -16.25 -5.34 18.48
N LEU A 116 -15.47 -4.27 18.40
CA LEU A 116 -14.02 -4.36 18.60
C LEU A 116 -13.69 -4.59 20.09
N SER A 117 -12.52 -5.16 20.39
CA SER A 117 -12.14 -5.51 21.77
C SER A 117 -12.01 -4.30 22.72
N GLY A 118 -11.89 -3.09 22.17
CA GLY A 118 -11.95 -1.83 22.93
C GLY A 118 -13.37 -1.34 23.24
N GLU A 119 -14.39 -1.94 22.62
CA GLU A 119 -15.81 -1.66 22.82
C GLU A 119 -16.46 -2.71 23.74
N ALA A 120 -16.12 -3.99 23.53
CA ALA A 120 -16.58 -5.11 24.35
C ALA A 120 -15.59 -6.27 24.29
N ILE A 121 -15.35 -6.92 25.44
CA ILE A 121 -14.52 -8.14 25.53
C ILE A 121 -15.29 -9.39 25.06
N PHE A 122 -14.54 -10.45 24.76
CA PHE A 122 -15.06 -11.77 24.42
C PHE A 122 -16.04 -12.29 25.50
N PRO A 123 -17.21 -12.86 25.15
CA PRO A 123 -17.59 -13.41 23.83
C PRO A 123 -18.25 -12.46 22.82
N ALA A 124 -18.26 -11.13 23.05
CA ALA A 124 -18.96 -10.17 22.20
C ALA A 124 -18.76 -10.37 20.68
N GLN A 125 -17.52 -10.63 20.25
CA GLN A 125 -17.15 -10.82 18.85
C GLN A 125 -17.83 -12.04 18.20
N ILE A 126 -17.91 -13.17 18.91
CA ILE A 126 -18.53 -14.40 18.39
C ILE A 126 -20.06 -14.34 18.50
N GLU A 127 -20.60 -13.67 19.51
CA GLU A 127 -22.04 -13.38 19.62
C GLU A 127 -22.52 -12.57 18.39
N ASP A 128 -21.77 -11.55 18.00
CA ASP A 128 -22.05 -10.70 16.84
C ASP A 128 -22.00 -11.51 15.53
N CYS A 129 -20.95 -12.32 15.35
CA CYS A 129 -20.83 -13.21 14.20
C CYS A 129 -22.01 -14.21 14.10
N LYS A 130 -22.42 -14.82 15.23
CA LYS A 130 -23.58 -15.71 15.28
C LYS A 130 -24.89 -14.99 14.98
N ALA A 131 -25.06 -13.76 15.49
CA ALA A 131 -26.24 -12.94 15.20
C ALA A 131 -26.36 -12.62 13.71
N ALA A 132 -25.24 -12.35 13.02
CA ALA A 132 -25.25 -12.17 11.57
C ALA A 132 -25.73 -13.43 10.82
N VAL A 133 -25.29 -14.64 11.21
CA VAL A 133 -25.76 -15.90 10.60
C VAL A 133 -27.27 -16.09 10.80
N ARG A 134 -27.78 -15.85 12.02
CA ARG A 134 -29.23 -15.97 12.30
C ARG A 134 -30.04 -14.93 11.52
N TRP A 135 -29.56 -13.69 11.43
CA TRP A 135 -30.20 -12.63 10.63
C TRP A 135 -30.25 -12.98 9.14
N LEU A 136 -29.18 -13.58 8.59
CA LEU A 136 -29.13 -14.04 7.19
C LEU A 136 -30.16 -15.14 6.92
N ARG A 137 -30.37 -16.07 7.87
CA ARG A 137 -31.45 -17.07 7.79
C ARG A 137 -32.83 -16.44 7.86
N ALA A 138 -33.07 -15.56 8.84
CA ALA A 138 -34.33 -14.85 9.01
C ALA A 138 -34.73 -14.04 7.76
N ASN A 139 -33.75 -13.42 7.09
CA ASN A 139 -33.95 -12.61 5.90
C ASN A 139 -33.73 -13.38 4.58
N ALA A 140 -33.56 -14.70 4.60
CA ALA A 140 -33.13 -15.46 3.42
C ALA A 140 -34.06 -15.28 2.21
N ARG A 141 -35.39 -15.41 2.42
CA ARG A 141 -36.39 -15.20 1.35
C ARG A 141 -36.35 -13.79 0.76
N LYS A 142 -36.08 -12.78 1.59
CA LYS A 142 -36.08 -11.35 1.23
C LYS A 142 -34.92 -10.98 0.30
N TYR A 143 -33.76 -11.62 0.48
CA TYR A 143 -32.55 -11.34 -0.30
C TYR A 143 -32.17 -12.44 -1.29
N GLY A 144 -33.00 -13.48 -1.47
CA GLY A 144 -32.73 -14.58 -2.40
C GLY A 144 -31.61 -15.51 -1.93
N LEU A 145 -31.45 -15.68 -0.62
CA LEU A 145 -30.39 -16.50 -0.01
C LEU A 145 -30.88 -17.93 0.25
N ASN A 146 -29.95 -18.88 0.20
CA ASN A 146 -30.15 -20.24 0.67
C ASN A 146 -29.78 -20.35 2.15
N ALA A 147 -30.77 -20.41 3.03
CA ALA A 147 -30.60 -20.47 4.49
C ALA A 147 -29.87 -21.74 4.98
N ASP A 148 -29.87 -22.80 4.17
CA ASP A 148 -29.31 -24.10 4.50
C ASP A 148 -27.87 -24.27 3.98
N ARG A 149 -27.32 -23.25 3.30
CA ARG A 149 -25.99 -23.25 2.68
C ARG A 149 -25.23 -21.97 3.01
N ILE A 150 -24.88 -21.80 4.28
CA ILE A 150 -24.10 -20.65 4.79
C ILE A 150 -22.70 -21.12 5.20
N GLY A 151 -21.65 -20.56 4.60
CA GLY A 151 -20.27 -20.71 5.06
C GLY A 151 -19.69 -19.42 5.65
N ALA A 152 -18.47 -19.47 6.18
CA ALA A 152 -17.74 -18.30 6.68
C ALA A 152 -16.28 -18.29 6.24
N THR A 153 -15.69 -17.11 6.02
CA THR A 153 -14.26 -16.94 5.74
C THR A 153 -13.72 -15.67 6.39
N GLY A 154 -12.46 -15.73 6.84
CA GLY A 154 -11.79 -14.57 7.42
C GLY A 154 -10.28 -14.75 7.50
N HIS A 155 -9.60 -13.63 7.75
CA HIS A 155 -8.15 -13.58 7.89
C HIS A 155 -7.74 -13.14 9.29
N SER A 156 -6.67 -13.73 9.84
CA SER A 156 -6.14 -13.41 11.16
C SER A 156 -7.23 -13.56 12.24
N ALA A 157 -7.52 -12.51 13.03
CA ALA A 157 -8.66 -12.44 13.95
C ALA A 157 -10.02 -12.84 13.33
N GLY A 158 -10.25 -12.56 12.04
CA GLY A 158 -11.45 -12.99 11.33
C GLY A 158 -11.43 -14.48 10.97
N GLY A 159 -10.24 -15.06 10.75
CA GLY A 159 -10.05 -16.50 10.56
C GLY A 159 -10.30 -17.27 11.85
N HIS A 160 -9.87 -16.73 12.99
CA HIS A 160 -10.22 -17.21 14.33
C HIS A 160 -11.75 -17.21 14.56
N LEU A 161 -12.44 -16.11 14.24
CA LEU A 161 -13.90 -16.02 14.37
C LEU A 161 -14.64 -16.95 13.38
N ALA A 162 -14.11 -17.16 12.17
CA ALA A 162 -14.65 -18.15 11.23
C ALA A 162 -14.51 -19.59 11.76
N SER A 163 -13.37 -19.94 12.36
CA SER A 163 -13.17 -21.23 13.04
C SER A 163 -14.11 -21.39 14.24
N LEU A 164 -14.28 -20.34 15.08
CA LEU A 164 -15.23 -20.36 16.18
C LEU A 164 -16.67 -20.53 15.70
N LEU A 165 -17.10 -19.86 14.63
CA LEU A 165 -18.45 -20.08 14.07
C LEU A 165 -18.69 -21.53 13.66
N ALA A 166 -17.66 -22.22 13.16
CA ALA A 166 -17.75 -23.62 12.80
C ALA A 166 -17.88 -24.52 14.04
N THR A 167 -16.96 -24.41 15.00
CA THR A 167 -16.90 -25.33 16.16
C THR A 167 -17.90 -24.98 17.27
N THR A 168 -18.43 -23.75 17.31
CA THR A 168 -19.42 -23.34 18.33
C THR A 168 -20.88 -23.46 17.85
N GLY A 169 -21.14 -24.19 16.77
CA GLY A 169 -22.44 -24.26 16.09
C GLY A 169 -23.65 -24.48 17.04
N ASP A 170 -23.52 -25.39 18.00
CA ASP A 170 -24.57 -25.71 18.98
C ASP A 170 -24.34 -25.08 20.38
N VAL A 171 -23.29 -24.28 20.54
CA VAL A 171 -22.99 -23.56 21.80
C VAL A 171 -23.94 -22.36 21.93
N ARG A 172 -25.12 -22.63 22.48
CA ARG A 172 -26.19 -21.64 22.71
C ARG A 172 -25.82 -20.53 23.69
N GLU A 173 -24.76 -20.68 24.49
CA GLU A 173 -24.27 -19.61 25.37
C GLU A 173 -23.93 -18.34 24.56
N PHE A 174 -23.35 -18.51 23.36
CA PHE A 174 -22.98 -17.41 22.47
C PHE A 174 -24.12 -16.94 21.55
N ASP A 175 -25.32 -17.53 21.62
CA ASP A 175 -26.48 -17.05 20.88
C ASP A 175 -27.18 -15.92 21.65
N LYS A 176 -26.69 -14.68 21.46
CA LYS A 176 -27.27 -13.44 22.01
C LYS A 176 -27.88 -12.55 20.93
N GLY A 177 -28.79 -11.67 21.34
CA GLY A 177 -29.44 -10.70 20.47
C GLY A 177 -30.72 -11.24 19.82
N GLU A 178 -30.98 -10.83 18.59
CA GLU A 178 -32.22 -11.10 17.87
C GLU A 178 -32.19 -12.41 17.06
N ASN A 179 -33.33 -12.81 16.49
CA ASN A 179 -33.48 -13.97 15.60
C ASN A 179 -33.06 -15.31 16.25
N LEU A 180 -33.26 -15.48 17.56
CA LEU A 180 -32.83 -16.66 18.33
C LEU A 180 -33.55 -17.96 17.97
N GLU A 181 -34.67 -17.88 17.25
CA GLU A 181 -35.41 -19.01 16.69
C GLU A 181 -34.71 -19.64 15.47
N TYR A 182 -33.76 -18.93 14.85
CA TYR A 182 -32.95 -19.45 13.75
C TYR A 182 -31.63 -20.02 14.28
N SER A 183 -31.12 -21.10 13.68
CA SER A 183 -29.80 -21.64 14.04
C SER A 183 -28.66 -20.68 13.65
N SER A 184 -27.57 -20.68 14.41
CA SER A 184 -26.30 -20.02 14.06
C SER A 184 -25.25 -20.98 13.45
N ARG A 185 -25.53 -22.29 13.31
CA ARG A 185 -24.64 -23.26 12.64
C ARG A 185 -24.29 -22.84 11.20
N ILE A 186 -23.02 -22.95 10.81
CA ILE A 186 -22.59 -22.85 9.40
C ILE A 186 -22.30 -24.23 8.80
N GLN A 187 -22.18 -24.31 7.48
CA GLN A 187 -22.04 -25.54 6.69
C GLN A 187 -20.62 -25.74 6.12
N ALA A 188 -19.76 -24.72 6.16
CA ALA A 188 -18.34 -24.79 5.81
C ALA A 188 -17.60 -23.55 6.34
N ALA A 189 -16.33 -23.67 6.73
CA ALA A 189 -15.52 -22.49 7.09
C ALA A 189 -14.12 -22.49 6.47
N CYS A 190 -13.59 -21.30 6.19
CA CYS A 190 -12.23 -21.10 5.70
C CYS A 190 -11.47 -20.14 6.62
N SER A 191 -10.42 -20.64 7.29
CA SER A 191 -9.58 -19.87 8.21
C SER A 191 -8.23 -19.55 7.56
N LEU A 192 -7.94 -18.27 7.35
CA LEU A 192 -6.66 -17.80 6.81
C LEU A 192 -5.80 -17.22 7.93
N ALA A 193 -4.69 -17.87 8.28
CA ALA A 193 -3.78 -17.48 9.36
C ALA A 193 -4.48 -17.21 10.72
N GLY A 194 -5.51 -18.00 11.06
CA GLY A 194 -6.34 -17.80 12.25
C GLY A 194 -5.71 -18.32 13.55
N PRO A 195 -5.63 -17.50 14.62
CA PRO A 195 -5.39 -18.00 15.98
C PRO A 195 -6.38 -19.10 16.39
N THR A 196 -5.92 -20.07 17.17
CA THR A 196 -6.67 -21.29 17.54
C THR A 196 -6.58 -21.61 19.02
N ASP A 197 -5.36 -21.61 19.58
CA ASP A 197 -5.10 -21.70 21.01
C ASP A 197 -4.22 -20.52 21.43
N LEU A 198 -4.84 -19.52 22.05
CA LEU A 198 -4.18 -18.29 22.47
C LEU A 198 -3.06 -18.59 23.49
N LEU A 199 -3.24 -19.60 24.36
CA LEU A 199 -2.27 -19.98 25.40
C LEU A 199 -0.99 -20.63 24.84
N GLN A 200 -1.02 -21.05 23.57
CA GLN A 200 0.08 -21.71 22.87
C GLN A 200 0.78 -20.77 21.86
N MET A 201 0.47 -19.48 21.83
CA MET A 201 1.02 -18.57 20.82
C MET A 201 2.51 -18.27 21.08
N ASP A 202 2.89 -17.73 22.24
CA ASP A 202 4.29 -17.40 22.52
C ASP A 202 5.18 -18.66 22.68
N ALA A 203 4.62 -19.76 23.18
CA ALA A 203 5.32 -21.05 23.29
C ALA A 203 5.75 -21.63 21.93
N HIS A 204 5.06 -21.25 20.85
CA HIS A 204 5.34 -21.68 19.48
C HIS A 204 5.71 -20.53 18.54
N ALA A 205 6.05 -19.36 19.08
CA ALA A 205 6.44 -18.19 18.30
C ALA A 205 7.69 -18.48 17.45
N PRO A 206 7.65 -18.25 16.13
CA PRO A 206 8.81 -18.48 15.28
C PRO A 206 9.93 -17.45 15.57
N PRO A 207 11.19 -17.76 15.21
CA PRO A 207 12.27 -16.79 15.23
C PRO A 207 11.88 -15.52 14.45
N GLY A 208 12.00 -14.36 15.08
CA GLY A 208 11.57 -13.08 14.48
C GLY A 208 10.08 -12.76 14.59
N ALA A 209 9.34 -13.45 15.47
CA ALA A 209 7.97 -13.08 15.83
C ALA A 209 7.85 -11.58 16.19
N ARG A 210 6.86 -10.90 15.61
CA ARG A 210 6.64 -9.45 15.71
C ARG A 210 5.82 -9.06 16.94
N LEU A 211 5.12 -10.03 17.53
CA LEU A 211 4.24 -9.87 18.67
C LEU A 211 4.72 -10.73 19.83
N LYS A 212 4.35 -10.33 21.04
CA LYS A 212 4.42 -11.14 22.27
C LYS A 212 2.99 -11.29 22.76
N HIS A 213 2.39 -12.45 22.50
CA HIS A 213 0.98 -12.74 22.73
C HIS A 213 0.65 -12.88 24.22
N ASP A 214 1.60 -13.31 25.05
CA ASP A 214 1.46 -13.36 26.52
C ASP A 214 1.51 -11.95 27.17
N SER A 215 1.89 -10.92 26.43
CA SER A 215 1.98 -9.54 26.94
C SER A 215 0.61 -9.01 27.40
N PRO A 216 0.50 -8.34 28.56
CA PRO A 216 -0.73 -7.66 29.00
C PRO A 216 -1.32 -6.67 27.99
N GLY A 217 -0.50 -6.17 27.06
CA GLY A 217 -0.92 -5.25 26.00
C GLY A 217 -1.29 -5.91 24.66
N SER A 218 -1.23 -7.25 24.56
CA SER A 218 -1.43 -8.00 23.31
C SER A 218 -2.87 -7.92 22.78
N PRO A 219 -3.10 -8.18 21.48
CA PRO A 219 -4.46 -8.32 20.92
C PRO A 219 -5.31 -9.33 21.70
N GLU A 220 -4.71 -10.45 22.10
CA GLU A 220 -5.35 -11.55 22.82
C GLU A 220 -5.73 -11.13 24.25
N ALA A 221 -4.84 -10.44 24.96
CA ALA A 221 -5.11 -9.92 26.30
C ALA A 221 -6.23 -8.87 26.29
N ARG A 222 -6.29 -8.02 25.25
CA ARG A 222 -7.41 -7.06 25.05
C ARG A 222 -8.72 -7.76 24.72
N LEU A 223 -8.68 -8.83 23.91
CA LEU A 223 -9.86 -9.62 23.57
C LEU A 223 -10.55 -10.16 24.82
N ILE A 224 -9.81 -10.73 25.77
CA ILE A 224 -10.39 -11.38 26.96
C ILE A 224 -10.43 -10.49 28.22
N GLY A 225 -9.92 -9.26 28.15
CA GLY A 225 -9.89 -8.31 29.26
C GLY A 225 -8.85 -8.61 30.35
N GLY A 226 -7.68 -9.15 29.99
CA GLY A 226 -6.56 -9.40 30.91
C GLY A 226 -5.47 -10.29 30.30
N PRO A 227 -4.28 -10.40 30.92
CA PRO A 227 -3.18 -11.24 30.40
C PRO A 227 -3.61 -12.71 30.27
N ILE A 228 -3.35 -13.32 29.11
CA ILE A 228 -3.89 -14.65 28.77
C ILE A 228 -3.39 -15.77 29.69
N GLN A 229 -2.12 -15.73 30.11
CA GLN A 229 -1.55 -16.73 31.02
C GLN A 229 -2.06 -16.59 32.47
N GLU A 230 -2.59 -15.43 32.86
CA GLU A 230 -3.25 -15.20 34.16
C GLU A 230 -4.76 -15.49 34.09
N ASN A 231 -5.36 -15.40 32.91
CA ASN A 231 -6.81 -15.52 32.67
C ASN A 231 -7.14 -16.76 31.83
N LYS A 232 -6.49 -17.90 32.11
CA LYS A 232 -6.50 -19.10 31.24
C LYS A 232 -7.89 -19.61 30.88
N GLU A 233 -8.86 -19.57 31.80
CA GLU A 233 -10.25 -19.95 31.53
C GLU A 233 -10.94 -19.03 30.51
N LYS A 234 -10.68 -17.73 30.56
CA LYS A 234 -11.21 -16.76 29.58
C LYS A 234 -10.54 -16.93 28.22
N ALA A 235 -9.22 -17.18 28.20
CA ALA A 235 -8.48 -17.51 26.98
C ALA A 235 -9.00 -18.80 26.33
N ALA A 236 -9.18 -19.87 27.12
CA ALA A 236 -9.74 -21.13 26.66
C ALA A 236 -11.17 -21.00 26.11
N ARG A 237 -12.02 -20.16 26.71
CA ARG A 237 -13.36 -19.84 26.14
C ARG A 237 -13.29 -19.13 24.79
N ALA A 238 -12.17 -18.46 24.47
CA ALA A 238 -11.94 -17.85 23.15
C ALA A 238 -11.27 -18.79 22.14
N ASN A 239 -10.85 -20.01 22.53
CA ASN A 239 -10.13 -20.93 21.66
C ASN A 239 -11.11 -21.80 20.84
N PRO A 240 -11.16 -21.73 19.48
CA PRO A 240 -12.01 -22.62 18.68
C PRO A 240 -11.73 -24.11 18.88
N ILE A 241 -10.48 -24.49 19.21
CA ILE A 241 -10.10 -25.88 19.51
C ILE A 241 -10.83 -26.46 20.74
N ALA A 242 -11.26 -25.61 21.69
CA ALA A 242 -11.95 -26.05 22.91
C ALA A 242 -13.40 -26.53 22.66
N TYR A 243 -13.94 -26.32 21.45
CA TYR A 243 -15.31 -26.62 21.08
C TYR A 243 -15.45 -27.69 19.99
N VAL A 244 -14.33 -28.24 19.49
CA VAL A 244 -14.35 -29.18 18.36
C VAL A 244 -15.20 -30.42 18.66
N THR A 245 -16.18 -30.70 17.79
CA THR A 245 -17.00 -31.92 17.84
C THR A 245 -17.05 -32.61 16.47
N LYS A 246 -17.35 -33.91 16.47
CA LYS A 246 -17.53 -34.70 15.23
C LYS A 246 -18.64 -34.19 14.29
N ASP A 247 -19.56 -33.36 14.80
CA ASP A 247 -20.73 -32.86 14.08
C ASP A 247 -20.51 -31.43 13.54
N ASP A 248 -19.28 -30.92 13.65
CA ASP A 248 -18.83 -29.63 13.10
C ASP A 248 -18.78 -29.68 11.55
N PRO A 249 -18.96 -28.54 10.86
CA PRO A 249 -18.89 -28.49 9.41
C PRO A 249 -17.45 -28.68 8.90
N PRO A 250 -17.25 -28.95 7.60
CA PRO A 250 -15.92 -28.98 6.99
C PRO A 250 -15.15 -27.66 7.15
N LEU A 251 -13.83 -27.76 7.35
CA LEU A 251 -12.93 -26.59 7.40
C LEU A 251 -11.80 -26.67 6.37
N LEU A 252 -11.55 -25.54 5.70
CA LEU A 252 -10.28 -25.23 5.05
C LEU A 252 -9.45 -24.34 5.98
N ILE A 253 -8.21 -24.74 6.23
CA ILE A 253 -7.23 -23.98 7.01
C ILE A 253 -6.09 -23.64 6.08
N VAL A 254 -5.76 -22.35 5.92
CA VAL A 254 -4.63 -21.89 5.12
C VAL A 254 -3.66 -21.10 5.99
N HIS A 255 -2.39 -21.49 6.01
CA HIS A 255 -1.37 -20.79 6.82
C HIS A 255 -0.01 -20.78 6.10
N GLY A 256 0.66 -19.63 6.10
CA GLY A 256 2.04 -19.51 5.63
C GLY A 256 3.03 -19.98 6.69
N ASP A 257 4.04 -20.78 6.34
CA ASP A 257 4.98 -21.35 7.32
C ASP A 257 6.03 -20.36 7.86
N GLN A 258 6.12 -19.16 7.29
CA GLN A 258 6.95 -18.03 7.75
C GLN A 258 6.12 -16.91 8.40
N ASP A 259 4.95 -17.24 8.96
CA ASP A 259 4.09 -16.26 9.62
C ASP A 259 4.66 -15.79 10.98
N THR A 260 5.32 -14.64 10.95
CA THR A 260 5.88 -13.95 12.13
C THR A 260 4.84 -13.19 12.98
N THR A 261 3.54 -13.33 12.70
CA THR A 261 2.46 -12.60 13.40
C THR A 261 1.51 -13.55 14.10
N VAL A 262 1.11 -14.64 13.45
CA VAL A 262 0.35 -15.75 14.08
C VAL A 262 1.13 -17.03 13.81
N PRO A 263 1.65 -17.73 14.83
CA PRO A 263 2.47 -18.91 14.61
C PRO A 263 1.76 -19.97 13.77
N TRP A 264 2.42 -20.48 12.72
CA TRP A 264 1.89 -21.55 11.85
C TRP A 264 1.42 -22.79 12.63
N HIS A 265 2.00 -23.04 13.82
CA HIS A 265 1.56 -24.08 14.75
C HIS A 265 0.06 -23.99 15.13
N GLN A 266 -0.53 -22.79 15.11
CA GLN A 266 -1.95 -22.57 15.39
C GLN A 266 -2.86 -23.32 14.41
N ALA A 267 -2.54 -23.30 13.11
CA ALA A 267 -3.25 -24.08 12.10
C ALA A 267 -3.07 -25.58 12.30
N ARG A 268 -1.87 -26.03 12.68
CA ARG A 268 -1.60 -27.45 12.99
C ARG A 268 -2.42 -27.95 14.18
N LEU A 269 -2.55 -27.15 15.25
CA LEU A 269 -3.37 -27.48 16.41
C LEU A 269 -4.84 -27.69 16.01
N LEU A 270 -5.41 -26.79 15.21
CA LEU A 270 -6.80 -26.91 14.74
C LEU A 270 -6.99 -28.13 13.83
N TYR A 271 -6.07 -28.35 12.90
CA TYR A 271 -6.09 -29.50 11.99
C TYR A 271 -6.10 -30.84 12.74
N GLU A 272 -5.18 -31.04 13.69
CA GLU A 272 -5.11 -32.32 14.41
C GLU A 272 -6.34 -32.54 15.31
N ALA A 273 -6.90 -31.49 15.92
CA ALA A 273 -8.12 -31.62 16.72
C ALA A 273 -9.35 -32.01 15.88
N LEU A 274 -9.56 -31.33 14.74
CA LEU A 274 -10.67 -31.64 13.81
C LEU A 274 -10.55 -33.06 13.25
N LYS A 275 -9.34 -33.44 12.83
CA LYS A 275 -9.01 -34.79 12.36
C LYS A 275 -9.25 -35.86 13.43
N GLN A 276 -8.87 -35.60 14.69
CA GLN A 276 -9.14 -36.53 15.80
C GLN A 276 -10.63 -36.67 16.11
N ALA A 277 -11.41 -35.61 15.93
CA ALA A 277 -12.87 -35.65 16.03
C ALA A 277 -13.56 -36.27 14.79
N GLY A 278 -12.82 -36.56 13.71
CA GLY A 278 -13.36 -37.10 12.45
C GLY A 278 -14.02 -36.06 11.54
N VAL A 279 -13.82 -34.76 11.80
CA VAL A 279 -14.36 -33.65 11.01
C VAL A 279 -13.56 -33.48 9.72
N SER A 280 -14.28 -33.33 8.59
CA SER A 280 -13.69 -33.04 7.28
C SER A 280 -12.81 -31.79 7.30
N VAL A 281 -11.49 -31.94 7.30
CA VAL A 281 -10.56 -30.80 7.38
C VAL A 281 -9.49 -30.84 6.28
N HIS A 282 -9.29 -29.73 5.59
CA HIS A 282 -8.17 -29.54 4.66
C HIS A 282 -7.22 -28.49 5.23
N PHE A 283 -5.97 -28.88 5.54
CA PHE A 283 -4.91 -27.95 5.92
C PHE A 283 -3.94 -27.72 4.75
N HIS A 284 -3.99 -26.50 4.19
CA HIS A 284 -3.09 -26.04 3.15
C HIS A 284 -1.98 -25.16 3.72
N THR A 285 -0.72 -25.57 3.53
CA THR A 285 0.45 -24.75 3.87
C THR A 285 0.97 -24.03 2.64
N VAL A 286 1.14 -22.71 2.73
CA VAL A 286 1.80 -21.92 1.69
C VAL A 286 3.27 -21.75 2.08
N GLU A 287 4.15 -22.57 1.51
CA GLU A 287 5.57 -22.64 1.90
C GLU A 287 6.31 -21.33 1.59
N GLY A 288 6.95 -20.73 2.59
CA GLY A 288 7.64 -19.44 2.45
C GLY A 288 6.75 -18.19 2.62
N ALA A 289 5.42 -18.34 2.72
CA ALA A 289 4.52 -17.22 2.95
C ALA A 289 4.49 -16.78 4.43
N GLY A 290 4.27 -15.48 4.65
CA GLY A 290 4.05 -14.93 5.98
C GLY A 290 2.57 -14.73 6.31
N HIS A 291 2.28 -13.74 7.17
CA HIS A 291 0.90 -13.45 7.59
C HIS A 291 -0.01 -12.98 6.43
N GLY A 292 0.53 -12.46 5.33
CA GLY A 292 -0.25 -12.04 4.16
C GLY A 292 -0.60 -13.24 3.28
N LEU A 293 -1.87 -13.63 3.27
CA LEU A 293 -2.39 -14.75 2.47
C LEU A 293 -3.44 -14.26 1.47
N GLY A 294 -3.47 -14.85 0.27
CA GLY A 294 -4.38 -14.48 -0.81
C GLY A 294 -3.76 -14.73 -2.17
N GLY A 295 -4.22 -14.01 -3.19
CA GLY A 295 -3.77 -14.20 -4.57
C GLY A 295 -4.38 -15.43 -5.24
N ARG A 296 -3.90 -15.79 -6.43
CA ARG A 296 -4.70 -16.58 -7.38
C ARG A 296 -4.97 -18.00 -6.90
N GLU A 297 -3.93 -18.76 -6.59
CA GLU A 297 -4.04 -20.16 -6.17
C GLU A 297 -4.87 -20.31 -4.88
N VAL A 298 -4.61 -19.47 -3.88
CA VAL A 298 -5.36 -19.48 -2.61
C VAL A 298 -6.83 -19.12 -2.85
N ASN A 299 -7.15 -18.16 -3.72
CA ASN A 299 -8.53 -17.83 -4.06
C ASN A 299 -9.23 -18.97 -4.83
N GLU A 300 -8.55 -19.61 -5.79
CA GLU A 300 -9.09 -20.76 -6.53
C GLU A 300 -9.37 -21.95 -5.58
N LEU A 301 -8.47 -22.21 -4.62
CA LEU A 301 -8.66 -23.21 -3.56
C LEU A 301 -9.87 -22.90 -2.66
N ILE A 302 -10.01 -21.65 -2.21
CA ILE A 302 -11.16 -21.21 -1.38
C ILE A 302 -12.48 -21.37 -2.15
N ALA A 303 -12.52 -21.00 -3.43
CA ALA A 303 -13.70 -21.14 -4.27
C ALA A 303 -14.07 -22.62 -4.47
N ALA A 304 -13.09 -23.48 -4.79
CA ALA A 304 -13.30 -24.91 -4.96
C ALA A 304 -13.80 -25.60 -3.68
N PHE A 305 -13.26 -25.21 -2.52
CA PHE A 305 -13.72 -25.70 -1.21
C PHE A 305 -15.19 -25.34 -0.96
N PHE A 306 -15.59 -24.08 -1.16
CA PHE A 306 -16.99 -23.69 -0.97
C PHE A 306 -17.93 -24.32 -2.01
N ASP A 307 -17.48 -24.50 -3.26
CA ASP A 307 -18.26 -25.21 -4.28
C ASP A 307 -18.53 -26.67 -3.87
N ARG A 308 -17.51 -27.40 -3.42
CA ARG A 308 -17.64 -28.77 -2.91
C ARG A 308 -18.68 -28.88 -1.80
N HIS A 309 -18.64 -28.00 -0.79
CA HIS A 309 -19.45 -28.18 0.43
C HIS A 309 -20.78 -27.41 0.45
N LEU A 310 -20.89 -26.27 -0.24
CA LEU A 310 -22.13 -25.48 -0.29
C LEU A 310 -22.96 -25.71 -1.56
N ARG A 311 -22.37 -26.23 -2.64
CA ARG A 311 -23.09 -26.58 -3.89
C ARG A 311 -23.14 -28.07 -4.17
N GLY A 312 -22.30 -28.88 -3.53
CA GLY A 312 -22.28 -30.34 -3.72
C GLY A 312 -21.66 -30.76 -5.07
N THR A 313 -20.72 -29.98 -5.60
CA THR A 313 -20.06 -30.24 -6.90
C THR A 313 -18.87 -31.20 -6.80
N GLY A 314 -18.57 -31.73 -5.62
CA GLY A 314 -17.50 -32.71 -5.40
C GLY A 314 -18.02 -34.12 -5.11
N PRO A 315 -17.17 -35.16 -5.22
CA PRO A 315 -17.54 -36.54 -4.88
C PRO A 315 -17.94 -36.68 -3.40
N ALA A 316 -18.94 -37.51 -3.13
CA ALA A 316 -19.55 -37.66 -1.81
C ALA A 316 -18.60 -38.21 -0.72
N ASP A 317 -17.54 -38.93 -1.13
CA ASP A 317 -16.68 -39.74 -0.25
C ASP A 317 -15.21 -39.27 -0.18
N ALA A 318 -14.91 -38.02 -0.54
CA ALA A 318 -13.53 -37.50 -0.46
C ALA A 318 -13.06 -37.22 0.99
N PRO A 319 -11.74 -37.30 1.29
CA PRO A 319 -11.23 -37.64 2.63
C PRO A 319 -11.65 -36.72 3.79
N THR A 320 -11.70 -37.31 5.00
CA THR A 320 -12.00 -36.60 6.26
C THR A 320 -10.84 -35.75 6.78
N ALA A 321 -9.59 -36.00 6.38
CA ALA A 321 -8.46 -35.13 6.71
C ALA A 321 -7.45 -35.09 5.57
N GLU A 322 -7.35 -33.93 4.93
CA GLU A 322 -6.50 -33.62 3.79
C GLU A 322 -5.37 -32.66 4.26
N THR A 323 -4.11 -32.88 3.86
CA THR A 323 -3.08 -31.82 3.86
C THR A 323 -2.60 -31.61 2.44
N SER A 324 -2.37 -30.36 2.06
CA SER A 324 -1.63 -30.04 0.85
C SER A 324 -0.70 -28.87 1.07
N LYS A 325 0.18 -28.65 0.10
CA LYS A 325 1.08 -27.51 0.10
C LYS A 325 1.08 -26.87 -1.26
N SER A 326 1.28 -25.56 -1.28
CA SER A 326 1.86 -24.90 -2.44
C SER A 326 3.17 -24.25 -2.04
N LYS A 327 4.03 -24.01 -3.03
CA LYS A 327 5.11 -23.04 -2.85
C LYS A 327 4.46 -21.65 -2.75
N GLY A 328 5.11 -20.72 -2.06
CA GLY A 328 4.81 -19.29 -2.12
C GLY A 328 5.04 -18.73 -3.52
N THR A 329 4.14 -19.08 -4.44
CA THR A 329 3.99 -18.60 -5.80
C THR A 329 2.53 -18.16 -5.92
N ASP A 330 2.31 -16.90 -6.26
CA ASP A 330 0.98 -16.25 -6.34
C ASP A 330 0.19 -16.06 -5.03
N ALA A 331 0.87 -16.16 -3.88
CA ALA A 331 0.56 -15.41 -2.65
C ALA A 331 1.85 -14.67 -2.22
N PRO A 332 1.82 -13.38 -1.79
CA PRO A 332 3.05 -12.58 -1.60
C PRO A 332 3.96 -13.18 -0.51
N PRO A 333 5.15 -13.71 -0.86
CA PRO A 333 6.06 -14.30 0.13
C PRO A 333 6.68 -13.21 0.99
N ASN A 334 6.95 -13.51 2.26
CA ASN A 334 7.48 -12.55 3.22
C ASN A 334 9.00 -12.36 3.08
N LEU A 335 9.44 -11.80 1.93
CA LEU A 335 10.68 -11.01 1.73
C LEU A 335 11.98 -11.50 2.43
N ALA A 336 12.22 -12.82 2.45
CA ALA A 336 13.44 -13.42 3.00
C ALA A 336 14.33 -14.06 1.93
N GLY A 337 13.79 -14.99 1.12
CA GLY A 337 14.57 -15.78 0.16
C GLY A 337 15.09 -15.01 -1.05
N ASN A 338 14.39 -13.95 -1.47
CA ASN A 338 14.74 -13.15 -2.66
C ASN A 338 15.46 -11.83 -2.32
N ARG A 339 16.17 -11.80 -1.17
CA ARG A 339 17.04 -10.66 -0.85
C ARG A 339 18.24 -10.67 -1.80
N PRO A 340 18.61 -9.53 -2.42
CA PRO A 340 19.86 -9.40 -3.14
C PRO A 340 21.05 -9.91 -2.31
N LEU A 341 22.07 -10.41 -3.01
CA LEU A 341 23.38 -10.62 -2.40
C LEU A 341 23.80 -9.35 -1.64
N PRO A 342 24.48 -9.44 -0.49
CA PRO A 342 24.99 -8.26 0.22
C PRO A 342 25.74 -7.35 -0.75
N LEU A 343 25.42 -6.06 -0.74
CA LEU A 343 26.02 -5.08 -1.63
C LEU A 343 27.55 -5.15 -1.57
N GLY A 344 28.17 -5.50 -2.70
CA GLY A 344 29.62 -5.68 -2.83
C GLY A 344 30.14 -7.11 -2.58
N LEU A 345 29.29 -8.12 -2.43
CA LEU A 345 29.67 -9.53 -2.34
C LEU A 345 29.51 -10.21 -3.72
N THR A 346 30.57 -10.17 -4.54
CA THR A 346 30.66 -10.87 -5.83
C THR A 346 31.35 -12.21 -5.67
N TRP A 347 31.24 -13.09 -6.68
CA TRP A 347 31.97 -14.36 -6.72
C TRP A 347 33.49 -14.14 -6.56
N GLU A 348 34.07 -13.19 -7.29
CA GLU A 348 35.51 -12.90 -7.25
C GLU A 348 35.97 -12.54 -5.83
N ARG A 349 35.16 -11.79 -5.08
CA ARG A 349 35.45 -11.39 -3.69
C ARG A 349 35.23 -12.48 -2.66
N VAL A 350 34.37 -13.47 -2.96
CA VAL A 350 34.21 -14.65 -2.11
C VAL A 350 35.40 -15.57 -2.34
N ARG A 351 35.74 -15.85 -3.61
CA ARG A 351 36.93 -16.61 -3.99
C ARG A 351 38.22 -16.01 -3.44
N GLU A 352 38.53 -14.73 -3.72
CA GLU A 352 39.76 -14.05 -3.25
C GLU A 352 39.97 -14.04 -1.72
N ARG A 353 38.91 -14.29 -0.93
CA ARG A 353 38.95 -14.25 0.55
C ARG A 353 38.83 -15.63 1.20
N GLU A 354 38.13 -16.56 0.55
CA GLU A 354 37.70 -17.83 1.13
C GLU A 354 38.21 -19.07 0.42
N ASP A 355 38.54 -19.02 -0.88
CA ASP A 355 39.16 -20.11 -1.65
C ASP A 355 40.61 -20.29 -1.17
N ALA A 356 40.82 -21.24 -0.25
CA ALA A 356 42.04 -21.31 0.55
C ALA A 356 43.11 -22.20 -0.09
N ASP A 357 42.70 -23.20 -0.89
CA ASP A 357 43.58 -24.08 -1.66
C ASP A 357 43.74 -23.68 -3.13
N GLN A 358 42.95 -22.70 -3.60
CA GLN A 358 42.97 -22.13 -4.95
C GLN A 358 42.43 -23.08 -6.04
N ASP A 359 41.54 -24.02 -5.69
CA ASP A 359 40.87 -24.91 -6.66
C ASP A 359 39.79 -24.22 -7.51
N GLY A 360 39.35 -23.02 -7.11
CA GLY A 360 38.31 -22.26 -7.80
C GLY A 360 36.89 -22.48 -7.27
N LYS A 361 36.74 -23.06 -6.07
CA LYS A 361 35.49 -23.24 -5.33
C LYS A 361 35.66 -22.71 -3.90
N VAL A 362 34.58 -22.72 -3.12
CA VAL A 362 34.68 -22.51 -1.67
C VAL A 362 33.77 -23.50 -0.95
N THR A 363 34.35 -24.41 -0.20
CA THR A 363 33.62 -25.37 0.64
C THR A 363 33.03 -24.73 1.90
N ARG A 364 32.13 -25.45 2.57
CA ARG A 364 31.47 -24.98 3.79
C ARG A 364 32.43 -24.85 4.99
N GLU A 365 33.51 -25.61 4.95
CA GLU A 365 34.62 -25.59 5.91
C GLU A 365 35.58 -24.40 5.70
N GLU A 366 35.76 -23.95 4.45
CA GLU A 366 36.63 -22.82 4.10
C GLU A 366 35.97 -21.45 4.29
N PHE A 367 34.64 -21.39 4.17
CA PHE A 367 33.90 -20.14 4.21
C PHE A 367 33.82 -19.53 5.62
N LYS A 368 34.59 -18.46 5.86
CA LYS A 368 34.70 -17.79 7.17
C LYS A 368 33.47 -16.93 7.55
N GLY A 369 32.41 -16.94 6.74
CA GLY A 369 31.15 -16.24 7.02
C GLY A 369 30.18 -17.07 7.87
N PRO A 370 29.10 -16.46 8.41
CA PRO A 370 28.12 -17.19 9.20
C PRO A 370 27.37 -18.24 8.34
N PRO A 371 27.03 -19.44 8.85
CA PRO A 371 26.43 -20.51 8.03
C PRO A 371 25.18 -20.12 7.21
N PRO A 372 24.23 -19.32 7.72
CA PRO A 372 23.08 -18.85 6.93
C PRO A 372 23.44 -17.89 5.78
N LEU A 373 24.68 -17.39 5.73
CA LEU A 373 25.20 -16.68 4.56
C LEU A 373 25.68 -17.68 3.50
N PHE A 374 26.40 -18.75 3.89
CA PHE A 374 26.81 -19.81 2.96
C PHE A 374 25.60 -20.40 2.24
N ASP A 375 24.58 -20.82 3.00
CA ASP A 375 23.34 -21.44 2.48
C ASP A 375 22.46 -20.49 1.64
N ARG A 376 22.82 -19.20 1.58
CA ARG A 376 22.20 -18.19 0.71
C ARG A 376 23.05 -17.88 -0.53
N LEU A 377 24.35 -18.16 -0.47
CA LEU A 377 25.26 -18.06 -1.61
C LEU A 377 25.22 -19.34 -2.43
N ASP A 378 25.13 -20.51 -1.79
CA ASP A 378 24.94 -21.83 -2.41
C ASP A 378 23.51 -21.91 -2.98
N ARG A 379 23.35 -21.58 -4.27
CA ARG A 379 22.03 -21.49 -4.92
C ARG A 379 21.60 -22.81 -5.51
N ASN A 380 22.55 -23.61 -6.00
CA ASN A 380 22.28 -24.93 -6.54
C ASN A 380 22.09 -26.00 -5.42
N ARG A 381 22.59 -25.73 -4.20
CA ARG A 381 22.57 -26.59 -3.01
C ARG A 381 23.39 -27.87 -3.14
N ASP A 382 24.52 -27.79 -3.84
CA ASP A 382 25.50 -28.89 -3.92
C ASP A 382 26.50 -28.92 -2.77
N GLY A 383 26.54 -27.86 -1.94
CA GLY A 383 27.42 -27.74 -0.77
C GLY A 383 28.75 -27.03 -1.03
N VAL A 384 28.99 -26.49 -2.23
CA VAL A 384 30.18 -25.69 -2.58
C VAL A 384 29.79 -24.41 -3.33
N LEU A 385 30.44 -23.30 -3.03
CA LEU A 385 30.20 -22.05 -3.77
C LEU A 385 31.00 -22.02 -5.06
N THR A 386 30.34 -21.68 -6.16
CA THR A 386 30.96 -21.55 -7.49
C THR A 386 30.53 -20.25 -8.19
N LEU A 387 31.10 -19.98 -9.37
CA LEU A 387 30.65 -18.86 -10.23
C LEU A 387 29.17 -18.96 -10.63
N GLU A 388 28.65 -20.17 -10.84
CA GLU A 388 27.28 -20.39 -11.35
C GLU A 388 26.21 -19.89 -10.35
N ASP A 389 26.46 -20.08 -9.06
CA ASP A 389 25.61 -19.62 -7.98
C ASP A 389 25.44 -18.09 -7.93
N PHE A 390 26.41 -17.35 -8.49
CA PHE A 390 26.38 -15.89 -8.56
C PHE A 390 25.78 -15.38 -9.88
N HIS A 391 25.53 -16.27 -10.86
CA HIS A 391 25.10 -15.91 -12.23
C HIS A 391 23.70 -16.39 -12.62
N ALA A 392 23.10 -17.38 -11.94
CA ALA A 392 21.83 -17.97 -12.37
C ALA A 392 20.59 -17.03 -12.24
N ALA A 393 19.78 -17.01 -13.31
CA ALA A 393 18.42 -16.44 -13.38
C ALA A 393 17.40 -17.57 -13.69
N PRO A 394 16.11 -17.44 -13.30
CA PRO A 394 15.16 -18.55 -13.41
C PRO A 394 14.71 -18.81 -14.85
N LEU A 395 14.88 -20.05 -15.30
CA LEU A 395 14.39 -20.56 -16.59
C LEU A 395 12.86 -20.74 -16.56
N LEU A 396 12.16 -20.14 -17.52
CA LEU A 396 10.74 -20.39 -17.79
C LEU A 396 10.58 -21.57 -18.75
N ASN A 397 9.88 -22.62 -18.34
CA ASN A 397 9.53 -23.76 -19.19
C ASN A 397 8.11 -23.60 -19.77
N HIS A 398 8.00 -23.57 -21.10
CA HIS A 398 6.83 -24.08 -21.84
C HIS A 398 7.28 -24.69 -23.18
N PRO A 399 6.54 -25.68 -23.75
CA PRO A 399 7.15 -26.68 -24.59
C PRO A 399 7.05 -26.47 -26.12
N ALA A 400 8.03 -27.08 -26.80
CA ALA A 400 7.96 -27.76 -28.10
C ALA A 400 8.02 -26.95 -29.42
N LYS A 401 9.18 -27.18 -30.09
CA LYS A 401 9.40 -27.49 -31.53
C LYS A 401 9.98 -26.44 -32.49
N ASP A 402 10.86 -27.01 -33.32
CA ASP A 402 11.39 -26.65 -34.64
C ASP A 402 12.34 -25.44 -34.76
N GLU A 403 13.63 -25.77 -34.85
CA GLU A 403 14.75 -24.87 -35.17
C GLU A 403 14.79 -24.46 -36.65
N PRO A 404 15.15 -23.19 -36.95
CA PRO A 404 15.80 -22.82 -38.20
C PRO A 404 17.32 -22.58 -37.99
N LYS A 405 18.13 -23.04 -38.95
CA LYS A 405 19.60 -22.97 -38.94
C LYS A 405 20.14 -21.53 -39.01
N PRO A 406 21.38 -21.27 -38.52
CA PRO A 406 21.97 -19.93 -38.52
C PRO A 406 22.30 -19.42 -39.93
N VAL A 407 22.12 -18.11 -40.13
CA VAL A 407 22.55 -17.37 -41.33
C VAL A 407 23.86 -16.63 -41.01
N ASN A 408 24.74 -16.56 -42.01
CA ASN A 408 26.12 -16.08 -41.91
C ASN A 408 26.19 -14.54 -41.81
N PRO A 409 27.02 -13.92 -40.95
CA PRO A 409 27.08 -12.47 -40.79
C PRO A 409 27.93 -11.81 -41.89
N ALA A 410 27.33 -11.58 -43.05
CA ALA A 410 27.92 -10.82 -44.15
C ALA A 410 26.83 -10.21 -45.05
N ASP A 411 26.08 -9.24 -44.53
CA ASP A 411 25.42 -8.17 -45.30
C ASP A 411 24.71 -7.18 -44.35
N GLU A 412 25.45 -6.19 -43.84
CA GLU A 412 24.86 -4.96 -43.29
C GLU A 412 25.49 -3.74 -44.01
N THR A 413 24.70 -3.09 -44.86
CA THR A 413 25.05 -1.79 -45.44
C THR A 413 24.82 -0.68 -44.40
N PRO A 414 25.79 0.20 -44.13
CA PRO A 414 25.63 1.23 -43.11
C PRO A 414 24.70 2.37 -43.56
N GLY A 415 23.82 2.81 -42.67
CA GLY A 415 23.07 4.07 -42.80
C GLY A 415 23.98 5.30 -42.63
N PRO A 416 23.56 6.49 -43.10
CA PRO A 416 24.44 7.65 -43.24
C PRO A 416 24.87 8.28 -41.90
N GLU A 417 26.13 8.69 -41.85
CA GLU A 417 26.76 9.35 -40.70
C GLU A 417 26.16 10.75 -40.42
N VAL A 418 26.03 11.10 -39.13
CA VAL A 418 25.82 12.48 -38.68
C VAL A 418 27.17 13.07 -38.25
N PRO A 419 27.64 14.19 -38.83
CA PRO A 419 29.00 14.67 -38.56
C PRO A 419 29.16 15.36 -37.20
N GLY A 420 30.23 14.98 -36.49
CA GLY A 420 31.05 15.95 -35.75
C GLY A 420 30.64 16.34 -34.33
N ALA A 421 30.89 15.45 -33.36
CA ALA A 421 31.23 15.86 -31.99
C ALA A 421 32.61 15.29 -31.62
N GLN A 422 33.62 16.15 -31.55
CA GLN A 422 35.00 15.72 -31.25
C GLN A 422 35.08 15.12 -29.83
N ALA A 423 35.62 13.89 -29.74
CA ALA A 423 35.82 13.18 -28.49
C ALA A 423 37.00 13.76 -27.67
N GLY A 424 36.78 14.93 -27.06
CA GLY A 424 37.67 15.50 -26.05
C GLY A 424 37.68 14.63 -24.79
N LYS A 425 38.67 13.73 -24.67
CA LYS A 425 38.87 12.88 -23.49
C LYS A 425 39.24 13.71 -22.25
N SER A 426 38.22 14.13 -21.51
CA SER A 426 38.29 14.39 -20.08
C SER A 426 36.94 14.02 -19.47
N SER A 427 36.75 12.73 -19.18
CA SER A 427 35.57 12.23 -18.45
C SER A 427 35.70 12.61 -16.98
N ARG A 428 35.53 13.90 -16.67
CA ARG A 428 35.40 14.41 -15.31
C ARG A 428 34.28 13.62 -14.65
N GLU A 429 34.62 12.86 -13.60
CA GLU A 429 33.66 12.03 -12.87
C GLU A 429 32.45 12.89 -12.47
N VAL A 430 31.26 12.55 -12.96
CA VAL A 430 30.03 13.27 -12.65
C VAL A 430 29.65 12.95 -11.22
N ARG A 431 29.93 13.87 -10.31
CA ARG A 431 29.71 13.70 -8.87
C ARG A 431 28.43 14.41 -8.42
N PRO A 432 27.60 13.77 -7.57
CA PRO A 432 26.44 14.42 -6.97
C PRO A 432 26.84 15.60 -6.07
N PRO A 433 25.98 16.62 -5.93
CA PRO A 433 26.24 17.73 -5.04
C PRO A 433 26.23 17.29 -3.57
N VAL A 434 27.11 17.90 -2.80
CA VAL A 434 27.17 17.77 -1.34
C VAL A 434 26.90 19.14 -0.72
N GLY A 435 25.93 19.24 0.21
CA GLY A 435 25.65 20.46 0.95
C GLY A 435 24.22 20.64 1.46
N LEU A 436 24.00 21.73 2.19
CA LEU A 436 22.65 22.21 2.59
C LEU A 436 22.13 23.19 1.54
N PHE A 437 20.94 22.93 1.02
CA PHE A 437 20.26 23.74 0.02
C PHE A 437 18.96 24.30 0.60
N VAL A 438 18.48 25.42 0.04
CA VAL A 438 17.20 26.03 0.44
C VAL A 438 16.08 25.58 -0.48
N CYS A 439 14.97 25.11 0.10
CA CYS A 439 13.70 24.94 -0.59
C CYS A 439 12.79 26.16 -0.36
N ARG A 440 12.19 26.64 -1.46
CA ARG A 440 11.08 27.62 -1.49
C ARG A 440 10.07 27.26 -2.59
N GLY A 441 8.96 28.00 -2.63
CA GLY A 441 7.94 27.84 -3.68
C GLY A 441 8.42 28.34 -5.06
N PRO A 442 7.68 28.07 -6.15
CA PRO A 442 8.05 28.37 -7.53
C PRO A 442 7.92 29.88 -7.83
N SER A 443 8.87 30.66 -7.33
CA SER A 443 8.92 32.12 -7.48
C SER A 443 10.33 32.65 -7.19
N PRO A 444 10.77 33.76 -7.81
CA PRO A 444 12.18 34.18 -7.81
C PRO A 444 12.80 34.28 -6.42
N THR A 445 14.03 33.84 -6.28
CA THR A 445 14.72 33.67 -5.00
C THR A 445 15.29 35.01 -4.49
N PRO A 446 14.84 35.52 -3.33
CA PRO A 446 15.46 36.69 -2.70
C PRO A 446 16.85 36.33 -2.17
N GLU A 447 17.86 37.11 -2.53
CA GLU A 447 19.26 36.91 -2.12
C GLU A 447 19.43 36.65 -0.60
N ARG A 448 18.68 37.37 0.23
CA ARG A 448 18.68 37.24 1.70
C ARG A 448 18.27 35.86 2.23
N GLU A 449 17.60 35.03 1.43
CA GLU A 449 17.15 33.69 1.83
C GLU A 449 18.22 32.62 1.57
N VAL A 450 19.24 32.93 0.76
CA VAL A 450 20.24 31.96 0.28
C VAL A 450 21.70 32.40 0.47
N ASN A 451 21.95 33.68 0.74
CA ASN A 451 23.30 34.23 0.95
C ASN A 451 23.84 33.97 2.37
N PHE A 452 23.85 32.70 2.78
CA PHE A 452 24.43 32.25 4.06
C PHE A 452 25.70 31.43 3.83
N PRO A 453 26.74 31.52 4.70
CA PRO A 453 27.97 30.74 4.52
C PRO A 453 27.80 29.22 4.59
N PHE A 454 26.80 28.73 5.33
CA PHE A 454 26.50 27.30 5.50
C PHE A 454 25.50 26.75 4.48
N ILE A 455 24.86 27.61 3.67
CA ILE A 455 24.03 27.20 2.54
C ILE A 455 24.90 27.09 1.29
N ASP A 456 24.76 25.98 0.57
CA ASP A 456 25.52 25.62 -0.62
C ASP A 456 24.80 25.97 -1.93
N GLY A 457 23.48 26.17 -1.87
CA GLY A 457 22.63 26.43 -3.03
C GLY A 457 21.13 26.44 -2.71
N TRP A 458 20.29 26.32 -3.73
CA TRP A 458 18.83 26.19 -3.60
C TRP A 458 18.19 25.41 -4.75
N LEU A 459 16.94 24.96 -4.52
CA LEU A 459 16.11 24.31 -5.53
C LEU A 459 15.43 25.35 -6.43
N VAL A 460 15.62 25.21 -7.74
CA VAL A 460 14.95 26.01 -8.79
C VAL A 460 13.90 25.14 -9.47
N ARG A 461 12.62 25.51 -9.30
CA ARG A 461 11.48 24.71 -9.77
C ARG A 461 10.36 25.48 -10.50
N PRO A 462 10.56 25.92 -11.76
CA PRO A 462 9.48 26.49 -12.56
C PRO A 462 8.48 25.42 -13.00
N GLY A 463 7.25 25.83 -13.30
CA GLY A 463 6.27 24.99 -14.00
C GLY A 463 6.54 24.91 -15.50
N TRP A 464 6.21 23.79 -16.14
CA TRP A 464 6.32 23.63 -17.59
C TRP A 464 5.47 24.67 -18.34
N ASP A 465 4.29 25.00 -17.83
CA ASP A 465 3.42 26.12 -18.26
C ASP A 465 4.06 27.52 -18.21
N LYS A 466 5.24 27.65 -17.61
CA LYS A 466 6.05 28.87 -17.58
C LYS A 466 7.34 28.74 -18.40
N VAL A 467 7.91 27.54 -18.52
CA VAL A 467 9.10 27.27 -19.34
C VAL A 467 8.74 27.19 -20.82
N GLU A 468 7.57 26.65 -21.17
CA GLU A 468 7.09 26.47 -22.55
C GLU A 468 5.58 26.82 -22.63
N PRO A 469 5.23 28.11 -22.56
CA PRO A 469 3.84 28.57 -22.59
C PRO A 469 3.10 28.22 -23.90
N GLN A 470 3.82 27.96 -25.00
CA GLN A 470 3.31 27.44 -26.26
C GLN A 470 4.35 26.45 -26.83
N GLU A 471 3.93 25.41 -27.55
CA GLU A 471 4.84 24.38 -28.09
C GLU A 471 6.01 24.99 -28.88
N GLY A 472 7.23 24.64 -28.48
CA GLY A 472 8.47 25.14 -29.08
C GLY A 472 8.84 26.60 -28.77
N ASN A 473 8.02 27.33 -28.02
CA ASN A 473 8.27 28.70 -27.60
C ASN A 473 8.66 28.76 -26.12
N PHE A 474 9.96 28.84 -25.85
CA PHE A 474 10.52 28.71 -24.50
C PHE A 474 10.82 30.05 -23.83
N ASP A 475 10.34 30.23 -22.59
CA ASP A 475 10.78 31.32 -21.71
C ASP A 475 11.78 30.80 -20.66
N TRP A 476 13.05 31.11 -20.89
CA TRP A 476 14.15 30.73 -20.02
C TRP A 476 14.42 31.72 -18.90
N THR A 477 13.76 32.90 -18.91
CA THR A 477 14.07 34.06 -18.06
C THR A 477 14.10 33.71 -16.57
N TYR A 478 13.19 32.85 -16.11
CA TYR A 478 13.17 32.42 -14.71
C TYR A 478 14.44 31.64 -14.33
N ILE A 479 14.81 30.62 -15.11
CA ILE A 479 15.96 29.76 -14.80
C ILE A 479 17.27 30.54 -14.97
N ASP A 480 17.40 31.34 -16.02
CA ASP A 480 18.59 32.16 -16.30
C ASP A 480 18.84 33.20 -15.18
N ASN A 481 17.79 33.80 -14.62
CA ASN A 481 17.92 34.74 -13.49
C ASN A 481 18.39 34.04 -12.20
N GLU A 482 17.90 32.82 -11.93
CA GLU A 482 18.36 32.02 -10.79
C GLU A 482 19.82 31.58 -10.97
N ILE A 483 20.24 31.23 -12.20
CA ILE A 483 21.64 30.96 -12.56
C ILE A 483 22.51 32.21 -12.35
N ALA A 484 22.04 33.38 -12.78
CA ALA A 484 22.77 34.64 -12.60
C ALA A 484 22.96 34.98 -11.12
N LEU A 485 21.94 34.76 -10.28
CA LEU A 485 22.04 34.91 -8.83
C LEU A 485 23.02 33.88 -8.22
N ALA A 486 22.96 32.62 -8.64
CA ALA A 486 23.88 31.58 -8.18
C ALA A 486 25.35 31.93 -8.50
N LYS A 487 25.62 32.38 -9.73
CA LYS A 487 26.95 32.87 -10.15
C LYS A 487 27.40 34.09 -9.33
N LYS A 488 26.53 35.09 -9.13
CA LYS A 488 26.80 36.27 -8.30
C LYS A 488 27.22 35.87 -6.87
N LEU A 489 26.52 34.92 -6.27
CA LEU A 489 26.74 34.48 -4.89
C LEU A 489 27.79 33.37 -4.74
N LYS A 490 28.34 32.86 -5.85
CA LYS A 490 29.22 31.67 -5.89
C LYS A 490 28.56 30.45 -5.21
N LYS A 491 27.27 30.28 -5.47
CA LYS A 491 26.41 29.18 -5.01
C LYS A 491 26.02 28.29 -6.19
N ARG A 492 25.30 27.21 -5.89
CA ARG A 492 24.83 26.21 -6.84
C ARG A 492 23.30 26.20 -6.89
N ILE A 493 22.72 25.67 -7.95
CA ILE A 493 21.29 25.37 -8.03
C ILE A 493 21.06 23.92 -8.45
N THR A 494 19.93 23.38 -8.02
CA THR A 494 19.38 22.15 -8.57
C THR A 494 18.12 22.50 -9.36
N LEU A 495 17.89 21.81 -10.47
CA LEU A 495 16.83 22.16 -11.42
C LEU A 495 15.76 21.08 -11.46
N CYS A 496 14.49 21.51 -11.34
CA CYS A 496 13.34 20.63 -11.19
C CYS A 496 12.14 21.25 -11.92
N VAL A 497 12.01 21.04 -13.24
CA VAL A 497 10.85 21.57 -13.97
C VAL A 497 9.61 20.75 -13.62
N LEU A 498 8.56 21.40 -13.14
CA LEU A 498 7.34 20.75 -12.67
C LEU A 498 6.40 20.47 -13.84
N GLY A 499 6.04 19.20 -14.05
CA GLY A 499 4.99 18.79 -14.98
C GLY A 499 3.61 18.83 -14.33
N GLY A 500 2.77 17.84 -14.60
CA GLY A 500 1.64 17.55 -13.73
C GLY A 500 0.59 18.67 -13.72
N PRO A 501 0.27 19.28 -12.55
CA PRO A 501 -0.59 20.46 -12.45
C PRO A 501 -0.09 21.67 -13.24
N GLN A 502 1.21 21.71 -13.55
CA GLN A 502 1.88 22.74 -14.34
C GLN A 502 2.12 22.29 -15.80
N THR A 503 1.44 21.23 -16.26
CA THR A 503 1.43 20.87 -17.70
C THR A 503 0.68 21.95 -18.49
N PRO A 504 1.28 22.52 -19.56
CA PRO A 504 0.64 23.54 -20.39
C PRO A 504 -0.66 23.05 -21.04
N ASP A 505 -1.62 23.96 -21.26
CA ASP A 505 -2.90 23.61 -21.87
C ASP A 505 -2.75 23.03 -23.29
N TRP A 506 -1.79 23.54 -24.06
CA TRP A 506 -1.51 23.08 -25.43
C TRP A 506 -1.13 21.58 -25.52
N VAL A 507 -0.63 20.98 -24.43
CA VAL A 507 -0.34 19.53 -24.37
C VAL A 507 -1.63 18.70 -24.39
N TYR A 508 -2.68 19.19 -23.71
CA TYR A 508 -4.00 18.57 -23.72
C TYR A 508 -4.73 18.85 -25.04
N ASP A 509 -4.57 20.05 -25.62
CA ASP A 509 -5.11 20.40 -26.95
C ASP A 509 -4.49 19.54 -28.07
N ALA A 510 -3.23 19.13 -27.90
CA ALA A 510 -2.56 18.14 -28.75
C ALA A 510 -3.06 16.69 -28.56
N GLY A 511 -4.02 16.45 -27.67
CA GLY A 511 -4.67 15.16 -27.46
C GLY A 511 -4.13 14.31 -26.31
N ALA A 512 -3.32 14.86 -25.39
CA ALA A 512 -2.86 14.12 -24.22
C ALA A 512 -4.01 13.83 -23.24
N SER A 513 -4.15 12.57 -22.83
CA SER A 513 -5.12 12.15 -21.81
C SER A 513 -4.84 12.82 -20.47
N SER A 514 -5.90 13.20 -19.75
CA SER A 514 -5.78 13.86 -18.44
C SER A 514 -6.75 13.28 -17.42
N PHE A 515 -6.50 13.57 -16.15
CA PHE A 515 -7.48 13.37 -15.08
C PHE A 515 -7.48 14.55 -14.11
N ALA A 516 -8.63 14.75 -13.47
CA ALA A 516 -8.82 15.80 -12.48
C ALA A 516 -9.16 15.21 -11.11
N PHE A 517 -8.63 15.81 -10.05
CA PHE A 517 -8.87 15.44 -8.66
C PHE A 517 -8.83 16.65 -7.73
N ARG A 518 -9.39 16.54 -6.52
CA ARG A 518 -9.50 17.65 -5.57
C ARG A 518 -8.38 17.59 -4.53
N LEU A 519 -7.32 18.37 -4.77
CA LEU A 519 -6.23 18.59 -3.84
C LEU A 519 -6.74 19.33 -2.59
N GLY A 520 -6.84 18.64 -1.46
CA GLY A 520 -7.43 19.17 -0.21
C GLY A 520 -8.50 18.25 0.41
N ALA A 521 -9.18 17.44 -0.40
CA ALA A 521 -10.11 16.41 0.08
C ALA A 521 -9.42 15.35 0.99
N ASN A 522 -8.10 15.22 0.87
CA ASN A 522 -7.23 14.54 1.83
C ASN A 522 -7.10 15.35 3.14
N ARG A 523 -8.03 15.13 4.09
CA ARG A 523 -7.95 15.61 5.49
C ARG A 523 -6.64 15.23 6.21
N LYS A 524 -5.89 14.27 5.65
CA LYS A 524 -4.63 13.70 6.15
C LYS A 524 -3.44 14.68 6.19
N TYR A 525 -3.46 15.77 5.42
CA TYR A 525 -2.28 16.63 5.18
C TYR A 525 -2.43 18.11 5.58
N GLY A 526 -3.48 18.47 6.34
CA GLY A 526 -3.56 19.72 7.10
C GLY A 526 -3.69 21.06 6.32
N ARG A 527 -3.65 21.07 4.98
CA ARG A 527 -3.88 22.29 4.18
C ARG A 527 -5.38 22.54 3.97
N LYS A 528 -5.83 23.77 4.28
CA LYS A 528 -7.23 24.22 4.18
C LYS A 528 -7.65 24.72 2.78
N SER A 529 -6.89 24.41 1.73
CA SER A 529 -7.20 24.86 0.36
C SER A 529 -7.63 23.69 -0.51
N ASP A 530 -8.92 23.41 -0.53
CA ASP A 530 -9.54 22.61 -1.57
C ASP A 530 -9.33 23.29 -2.93
N ARG A 531 -8.57 22.67 -3.83
CA ARG A 531 -8.42 23.11 -5.22
C ARG A 531 -8.53 21.91 -6.15
N ASP A 532 -9.34 22.06 -7.19
CA ASP A 532 -9.41 21.04 -8.24
C ASP A 532 -8.15 21.18 -9.12
N VAL A 533 -7.53 20.05 -9.44
CA VAL A 533 -6.22 19.93 -10.09
C VAL A 533 -6.35 18.95 -11.24
N ARG A 534 -5.97 19.38 -12.46
CA ARG A 534 -5.86 18.54 -13.65
C ARG A 534 -4.39 18.21 -13.90
N ILE A 535 -4.09 16.94 -14.17
CA ILE A 535 -2.74 16.49 -14.57
C ILE A 535 -2.85 15.50 -15.76
N PRO A 536 -1.77 15.29 -16.54
CA PRO A 536 -1.76 14.31 -17.62
C PRO A 536 -1.65 12.88 -17.09
N VAL A 537 -2.08 11.92 -17.91
CA VAL A 537 -1.85 10.49 -17.65
C VAL A 537 -0.40 10.17 -17.96
N LEU A 538 0.33 9.66 -16.96
CA LEU A 538 1.79 9.46 -17.04
C LEU A 538 2.25 8.57 -18.20
N TRP A 539 1.46 7.56 -18.58
CA TRP A 539 1.74 6.64 -19.70
C TRP A 539 1.04 7.01 -21.01
N ASP A 540 0.50 8.22 -21.12
CA ASP A 540 -0.04 8.72 -22.37
C ASP A 540 1.10 9.05 -23.35
N GLU A 541 1.02 8.52 -24.57
CA GLU A 541 2.09 8.66 -25.57
C GLU A 541 2.26 10.09 -26.07
N THR A 542 1.18 10.88 -26.14
CA THR A 542 1.25 12.31 -26.50
C THR A 542 1.96 13.07 -25.39
N TYR A 543 1.56 12.87 -24.13
CA TYR A 543 2.23 13.47 -22.98
C TYR A 543 3.73 13.11 -22.95
N LEU A 544 4.07 11.83 -23.05
CA LEU A 544 5.47 11.37 -23.03
C LEU A 544 6.28 11.91 -24.21
N ALA A 545 5.69 12.05 -25.40
CA ALA A 545 6.35 12.66 -26.55
C ALA A 545 6.66 14.15 -26.32
N LYS A 546 5.69 14.95 -25.85
CA LYS A 546 5.89 16.38 -25.57
C LYS A 546 6.84 16.60 -24.38
N TRP A 547 6.66 15.85 -23.30
CA TRP A 547 7.52 15.94 -22.10
C TRP A 547 8.97 15.62 -22.40
N THR A 548 9.23 14.53 -23.14
CA THR A 548 10.62 14.19 -23.52
C THR A 548 11.21 15.14 -24.57
N ALA A 549 10.40 15.94 -25.27
CA ALA A 549 10.90 17.03 -26.12
C ALA A 549 11.38 18.22 -25.28
N LEU A 550 10.59 18.67 -24.29
CA LEU A 550 11.02 19.68 -23.31
C LEU A 550 12.34 19.28 -22.62
N VAL A 551 12.44 18.02 -22.18
CA VAL A 551 13.64 17.50 -21.51
C VAL A 551 14.90 17.61 -22.39
N ARG A 552 14.78 17.38 -23.71
CA ARG A 552 15.91 17.56 -24.66
C ARG A 552 16.35 19.02 -24.76
N GLU A 553 15.41 19.97 -24.82
CA GLU A 553 15.76 21.39 -24.90
C GLU A 553 16.30 21.95 -23.58
N LEU A 554 15.80 21.47 -22.44
CA LEU A 554 16.40 21.68 -21.12
C LEU A 554 17.85 21.17 -21.06
N GLY A 555 18.11 19.97 -21.58
CA GLY A 555 19.45 19.39 -21.68
C GLY A 555 20.39 20.21 -22.56
N ARG A 556 19.94 20.55 -23.78
CA ARG A 556 20.68 21.42 -24.72
C ARG A 556 21.13 22.73 -24.09
N ARG A 557 20.29 23.34 -23.25
CA ARG A 557 20.59 24.62 -22.60
C ARG A 557 21.43 24.48 -21.33
N TYR A 558 21.15 23.48 -20.48
CA TYR A 558 21.65 23.46 -19.10
C TYR A 558 22.57 22.29 -18.73
N ASP A 559 22.80 21.28 -19.58
CA ASP A 559 23.77 20.20 -19.29
C ASP A 559 25.17 20.75 -18.96
N ARG A 560 25.61 21.79 -19.67
CA ARG A 560 26.94 22.39 -19.46
C ARG A 560 26.97 23.64 -18.59
N GLU A 561 25.84 24.05 -18.03
CA GLU A 561 25.78 25.18 -17.09
C GLU A 561 26.38 24.78 -15.74
N GLU A 562 27.52 25.35 -15.36
CA GLU A 562 28.25 24.98 -14.13
C GLU A 562 27.47 25.28 -12.83
N ALA A 563 26.60 26.30 -12.83
CA ALA A 563 25.76 26.60 -11.67
C ALA A 563 24.71 25.51 -11.39
N VAL A 564 24.26 24.78 -12.42
CA VAL A 564 23.31 23.67 -12.30
C VAL A 564 24.09 22.39 -11.95
N VAL A 565 23.86 21.85 -10.76
CA VAL A 565 24.68 20.73 -10.23
C VAL A 565 23.93 19.42 -10.01
N LEU A 566 22.60 19.42 -10.19
CA LEU A 566 21.74 18.24 -10.10
C LEU A 566 20.43 18.56 -10.83
N ILE A 567 19.91 17.58 -11.56
CA ILE A 567 18.58 17.63 -12.16
C ILE A 567 17.68 16.65 -11.42
N HIS A 568 16.59 17.16 -10.87
CA HIS A 568 15.54 16.34 -10.28
C HIS A 568 14.58 15.88 -11.38
N ILE A 569 14.44 14.56 -11.55
CA ILE A 569 13.49 13.97 -12.48
C ILE A 569 12.10 14.04 -11.85
N THR A 570 11.17 14.68 -12.56
CA THR A 570 9.80 14.95 -12.14
C THR A 570 8.79 14.06 -12.86
N GLY A 571 7.64 13.88 -12.21
CA GLY A 571 6.48 13.11 -12.60
C GLY A 571 5.61 12.78 -11.39
N ALA A 572 4.46 12.17 -11.63
CA ALA A 572 3.40 12.05 -10.62
C ALA A 572 3.68 10.98 -9.54
N THR A 573 4.05 11.41 -8.33
CA THR A 573 4.22 10.55 -7.13
C THR A 573 3.34 10.97 -5.95
N GLY A 574 3.31 10.15 -4.90
CA GLY A 574 2.45 10.37 -3.72
C GLY A 574 2.64 11.71 -3.00
N ASN A 575 3.90 12.14 -2.76
CA ASN A 575 4.22 13.35 -1.99
C ASN A 575 5.50 14.08 -2.46
N GLY A 576 5.78 14.06 -3.77
CA GLY A 576 7.01 14.61 -4.34
C GLY A 576 7.05 16.13 -4.54
N LEU A 577 8.10 16.61 -5.22
CA LEU A 577 8.38 18.04 -5.47
C LEU A 577 7.30 18.78 -6.28
N GLU A 578 6.59 18.04 -7.12
CA GLU A 578 5.64 18.52 -8.13
C GLU A 578 4.20 18.52 -7.64
N MET A 579 3.75 17.38 -7.07
CA MET A 579 2.36 17.19 -6.67
C MET A 579 2.21 16.17 -5.55
N GLN A 580 1.01 16.11 -4.97
CA GLN A 580 0.55 14.99 -4.15
C GLN A 580 -0.51 14.24 -4.96
N LEU A 581 -0.21 13.01 -5.37
CA LEU A 581 -1.24 12.18 -6.00
C LEU A 581 -2.39 11.89 -5.02
N PRO A 582 -3.64 11.83 -5.52
CA PRO A 582 -4.76 11.48 -4.68
C PRO A 582 -4.69 9.99 -4.32
N PHE A 583 -4.86 9.68 -3.04
CA PHE A 583 -4.76 8.31 -2.50
C PHE A 583 -6.13 7.75 -2.05
N GLY A 584 -7.22 8.43 -2.37
CA GLY A 584 -8.58 8.02 -1.99
C GLY A 584 -9.09 6.84 -2.83
N PRO A 585 -9.99 5.99 -2.29
CA PRO A 585 -10.57 4.88 -3.04
C PRO A 585 -11.40 5.29 -4.26
N GLU A 586 -11.98 6.49 -4.29
CA GLU A 586 -12.64 7.03 -5.51
C GLU A 586 -11.61 7.42 -6.58
N ASP A 587 -10.47 7.96 -6.15
CA ASP A 587 -9.41 8.38 -7.06
C ASP A 587 -8.77 7.16 -7.72
N ARG A 588 -8.59 6.05 -6.98
CA ARG A 588 -8.12 4.78 -7.55
C ARG A 588 -9.00 4.30 -8.70
N LYS A 589 -10.33 4.42 -8.62
CA LYS A 589 -11.24 4.08 -9.73
C LYS A 589 -11.03 4.97 -10.96
N ASN A 590 -10.68 6.25 -10.77
CA ASN A 590 -10.34 7.12 -11.90
C ASN A 590 -9.05 6.65 -12.57
N TRP A 591 -8.04 6.25 -11.80
CA TRP A 591 -6.83 5.62 -12.32
C TRP A 591 -7.10 4.31 -13.07
N ASP A 592 -7.92 3.43 -12.49
CA ASP A 592 -8.27 2.14 -13.10
C ASP A 592 -9.06 2.36 -14.42
N ARG A 593 -9.95 3.37 -14.50
CA ARG A 593 -10.64 3.77 -15.75
C ARG A 593 -9.69 4.25 -16.85
N LEU A 594 -8.59 4.88 -16.48
CA LEU A 594 -7.52 5.32 -17.40
C LEU A 594 -6.57 4.14 -17.74
N GLY A 595 -6.87 2.95 -17.22
CA GLY A 595 -6.11 1.73 -17.43
C GLY A 595 -4.77 1.73 -16.69
N TYR A 596 -4.69 2.32 -15.48
CA TYR A 596 -3.50 2.25 -14.63
C TYR A 596 -3.06 0.81 -14.39
N THR A 597 -1.77 0.55 -14.58
CA THR A 597 -1.08 -0.61 -14.02
C THR A 597 0.31 -0.17 -13.52
N PRO A 598 0.91 -0.85 -12.52
CA PRO A 598 2.28 -0.56 -12.09
C PRO A 598 3.26 -0.59 -13.26
N GLU A 599 3.13 -1.55 -14.18
CA GLU A 599 4.03 -1.74 -15.33
C GLU A 599 3.96 -0.58 -16.32
N LYS A 600 2.77 0.01 -16.55
CA LYS A 600 2.63 1.22 -17.38
C LYS A 600 3.32 2.42 -16.74
N ALA A 601 3.14 2.61 -15.44
CA ALA A 601 3.81 3.69 -14.70
C ALA A 601 5.34 3.48 -14.70
N ILE A 602 5.82 2.27 -14.43
CA ILE A 602 7.24 1.90 -14.45
C ILE A 602 7.83 2.15 -15.85
N LYS A 603 7.21 1.67 -16.93
CA LYS A 603 7.70 1.89 -18.31
C LYS A 603 7.74 3.37 -18.69
N ALA A 604 6.72 4.14 -18.30
CA ALA A 604 6.70 5.59 -18.52
C ALA A 604 7.87 6.27 -17.78
N TRP A 605 8.09 5.93 -16.51
CA TRP A 605 9.21 6.42 -15.72
C TRP A 605 10.58 6.00 -16.26
N GLN A 606 10.73 4.77 -16.75
CA GLN A 606 11.97 4.31 -17.41
C GLN A 606 12.28 5.17 -18.64
N ARG A 607 11.28 5.44 -19.50
CA ARG A 607 11.43 6.34 -20.65
C ARG A 607 11.74 7.79 -20.25
N ILE A 608 11.19 8.27 -19.13
CA ILE A 608 11.51 9.60 -18.59
C ILE A 608 12.97 9.62 -18.09
N ILE A 609 13.40 8.64 -17.30
CA ILE A 609 14.80 8.49 -16.87
C ILE A 609 15.74 8.48 -18.07
N ASP A 610 15.38 7.77 -19.14
CA ASP A 610 16.16 7.70 -20.38
C ASP A 610 16.30 9.07 -21.05
N ALA A 611 15.19 9.79 -21.22
CA ALA A 611 15.22 11.12 -21.80
C ALA A 611 16.07 12.11 -20.98
N PHE A 612 15.99 12.06 -19.64
CA PHE A 612 16.84 12.88 -18.77
C PHE A 612 18.31 12.42 -18.80
N ALA A 613 18.57 11.11 -18.85
CA ALA A 613 19.90 10.54 -18.96
C ALA A 613 20.64 11.00 -20.22
N ASP A 614 19.93 11.00 -21.35
CA ASP A 614 20.43 11.38 -22.67
C ASP A 614 20.55 12.90 -22.83
N ALA A 615 19.61 13.67 -22.26
CA ALA A 615 19.61 15.13 -22.32
C ALA A 615 20.68 15.77 -21.42
N PHE A 616 20.99 15.14 -20.28
CA PHE A 616 21.91 15.67 -19.27
C PHE A 616 23.09 14.73 -18.99
N PRO A 617 23.90 14.32 -19.98
CA PRO A 617 24.95 13.31 -19.80
C PRO A 617 26.04 13.72 -18.79
N SER A 618 26.22 15.02 -18.53
CA SER A 618 27.23 15.53 -17.59
C SER A 618 26.69 15.94 -16.21
N LYS A 619 25.38 15.78 -15.96
CA LYS A 619 24.77 16.04 -14.65
C LYS A 619 24.48 14.76 -13.87
N PRO A 620 24.56 14.78 -12.54
CA PRO A 620 23.86 13.79 -11.72
C PRO A 620 22.35 14.03 -11.81
N LEU A 621 21.60 12.94 -11.69
CA LEU A 621 20.13 12.92 -11.73
C LEU A 621 19.61 12.28 -10.44
N ASP A 622 18.46 12.69 -9.94
CA ASP A 622 17.71 11.91 -8.96
C ASP A 622 16.23 11.80 -9.33
N ILE A 623 15.49 10.94 -8.63
CA ILE A 623 14.04 10.79 -8.80
C ILE A 623 13.35 10.63 -7.45
N ASP A 624 12.12 11.12 -7.36
CA ASP A 624 11.29 10.99 -6.18
C ASP A 624 10.90 9.52 -5.89
N ILE A 625 11.08 9.09 -4.65
CA ILE A 625 10.82 7.71 -4.19
C ILE A 625 9.58 7.57 -3.28
N HIS A 626 8.57 8.44 -3.45
CA HIS A 626 7.29 8.28 -2.73
C HIS A 626 6.36 7.23 -3.35
N PRO A 627 5.47 6.61 -2.54
CA PRO A 627 4.51 5.64 -3.02
C PRO A 627 3.65 6.18 -4.18
N VAL A 628 3.48 5.40 -5.24
CA VAL A 628 2.55 5.68 -6.32
C VAL A 628 1.24 4.94 -6.01
N LEU A 629 0.16 5.71 -5.80
CA LEU A 629 -1.17 5.19 -5.42
C LEU A 629 -1.17 4.25 -4.20
N GLY A 630 -0.26 4.50 -3.25
CA GLY A 630 -0.14 3.72 -2.02
C GLY A 630 0.73 2.47 -2.12
N SER A 631 1.41 2.23 -3.25
CA SER A 631 2.42 1.17 -3.40
C SER A 631 3.82 1.77 -3.59
N ASP A 632 4.81 1.21 -2.89
CA ASP A 632 6.23 1.54 -3.05
C ASP A 632 6.86 0.85 -4.28
N GLU A 633 6.17 -0.14 -4.88
CA GLU A 633 6.63 -0.97 -6.00
C GLU A 633 7.14 -0.15 -7.20
N VAL A 634 6.36 0.84 -7.65
CA VAL A 634 6.75 1.70 -8.77
C VAL A 634 8.02 2.48 -8.43
N ALA A 635 8.12 3.04 -7.22
CA ALA A 635 9.31 3.76 -6.77
C ALA A 635 10.53 2.83 -6.65
N ALA A 636 10.32 1.59 -6.20
CA ALA A 636 11.37 0.59 -6.06
C ALA A 636 11.98 0.16 -7.42
N GLU A 637 11.14 -0.17 -8.40
CA GLU A 637 11.56 -0.57 -9.74
C GLU A 637 12.18 0.59 -10.54
N VAL A 638 11.64 1.80 -10.37
CA VAL A 638 12.17 3.01 -11.00
C VAL A 638 13.54 3.40 -10.42
N ALA A 639 13.71 3.31 -9.10
CA ALA A 639 15.01 3.50 -8.46
C ALA A 639 16.02 2.40 -8.87
N ALA A 640 15.59 1.13 -8.93
CA ALA A 640 16.43 0.03 -9.41
C ALA A 640 16.93 0.27 -10.84
N TYR A 641 16.03 0.68 -11.73
CA TYR A 641 16.34 0.97 -13.13
C TYR A 641 17.35 2.10 -13.27
N GLY A 642 17.10 3.25 -12.63
CA GLY A 642 18.01 4.39 -12.68
C GLY A 642 19.38 4.08 -12.09
N SER A 643 19.43 3.43 -10.92
CA SER A 643 20.69 3.00 -10.30
C SER A 643 21.47 2.02 -11.18
N LYS A 644 20.80 1.08 -11.86
CA LYS A 644 21.44 0.16 -12.81
C LYS A 644 21.97 0.89 -14.04
N LYS A 645 21.19 1.80 -14.63
CA LYS A 645 21.52 2.49 -15.88
C LYS A 645 22.63 3.55 -15.73
N LEU A 646 22.69 4.21 -14.58
CA LEU A 646 23.49 5.42 -14.37
C LEU A 646 24.51 5.29 -13.23
N ALA A 647 24.46 4.21 -12.45
CA ALA A 647 25.33 3.97 -11.30
C ALA A 647 25.41 5.21 -10.39
N LYS A 648 26.62 5.66 -10.04
CA LYS A 648 26.87 6.80 -9.15
C LYS A 648 26.33 8.15 -9.65
N ARG A 649 25.95 8.26 -10.94
CA ARG A 649 25.33 9.46 -11.52
C ARG A 649 23.85 9.60 -11.11
N PHE A 650 23.22 8.53 -10.61
CA PHE A 650 21.81 8.55 -10.21
C PHE A 650 21.66 8.44 -8.69
N GLY A 651 20.65 9.14 -8.16
CA GLY A 651 20.28 9.13 -6.77
C GLY A 651 18.77 9.01 -6.56
N VAL A 652 18.38 8.92 -5.29
CA VAL A 652 16.97 8.87 -4.89
C VAL A 652 16.62 10.08 -4.02
N PHE A 653 15.48 10.69 -4.31
CA PHE A 653 14.98 11.88 -3.66
C PHE A 653 13.82 11.54 -2.71
N GLY A 654 13.99 11.82 -1.42
CA GLY A 654 12.94 11.70 -0.43
C GLY A 654 12.31 13.04 -0.07
N GLY A 655 11.12 13.32 -0.57
CA GLY A 655 10.30 14.40 -0.02
C GLY A 655 9.91 14.14 1.44
N TRP A 656 9.73 15.20 2.22
CA TRP A 656 9.06 15.17 3.52
C TRP A 656 9.77 14.40 4.66
N LEU A 657 11.11 14.42 4.67
CA LEU A 657 11.89 13.86 5.77
C LEU A 657 11.61 14.58 7.09
N SER A 658 11.43 13.81 8.18
CA SER A 658 11.00 14.33 9.48
C SER A 658 11.85 13.88 10.68
N GLY A 659 12.85 13.02 10.48
CA GLY A 659 13.60 12.38 11.58
C GLY A 659 12.84 11.26 12.31
N LYS A 660 11.58 11.02 11.93
CA LYS A 660 10.76 9.93 12.46
C LYS A 660 11.25 8.61 11.89
N ASP A 661 11.22 7.53 12.68
CA ASP A 661 11.49 6.20 12.14
C ASP A 661 10.33 5.69 11.28
N ALA A 662 10.53 4.62 10.51
CA ALA A 662 9.50 4.06 9.61
C ALA A 662 8.21 3.58 10.32
N SER A 663 8.23 3.33 11.64
CA SER A 663 7.02 2.98 12.42
C SER A 663 6.20 4.21 12.84
N GLN A 664 6.88 5.36 12.96
CA GLN A 664 6.32 6.68 13.22
C GLN A 664 5.87 7.37 11.92
N ASP A 665 6.63 7.19 10.83
CA ASP A 665 6.38 7.75 9.49
C ASP A 665 5.55 6.79 8.60
N ARG A 666 4.38 6.39 9.12
CA ARG A 666 3.48 5.37 8.53
C ARG A 666 2.93 5.67 7.12
N HIS A 667 3.34 6.78 6.51
CA HIS A 667 2.87 7.21 5.20
C HIS A 667 3.99 7.30 4.16
N HIS A 668 5.25 7.27 4.61
CA HIS A 668 6.43 7.30 3.74
C HIS A 668 7.43 6.20 4.14
N ALA A 669 7.05 5.23 4.98
CA ALA A 669 7.92 4.17 5.48
C ALA A 669 8.75 3.45 4.38
N GLY A 670 8.19 3.27 3.18
CA GLY A 670 8.90 2.74 2.01
C GLY A 670 10.09 3.61 1.55
N MET A 671 9.95 4.93 1.57
CA MET A 671 11.02 5.89 1.25
C MET A 671 12.28 5.64 2.09
N HIS A 672 12.13 5.27 3.36
CA HIS A 672 13.25 5.00 4.27
C HIS A 672 14.04 3.76 3.82
N ALA A 673 13.33 2.70 3.40
CA ALA A 673 13.93 1.48 2.87
C ALA A 673 14.60 1.73 1.51
N LEU A 674 13.93 2.45 0.61
CA LEU A 674 14.46 2.78 -0.72
C LEU A 674 15.69 3.67 -0.64
N ALA A 675 15.71 4.68 0.24
CA ALA A 675 16.88 5.49 0.49
C ALA A 675 18.06 4.66 1.06
N ALA A 676 17.79 3.78 2.02
CA ALA A 676 18.82 2.90 2.60
C ALA A 676 19.46 1.94 1.56
N ILE A 677 18.71 1.54 0.53
CA ILE A 677 19.18 0.65 -0.54
C ILE A 677 19.92 1.44 -1.63
N TYR A 678 19.29 2.46 -2.19
CA TYR A 678 19.76 3.13 -3.41
C TYR A 678 20.64 4.35 -3.14
N GLY A 679 20.51 4.96 -1.96
CA GLY A 679 21.39 6.05 -1.53
C GLY A 679 22.87 5.63 -1.57
N PRO A 680 23.29 4.50 -0.97
CA PRO A 680 24.66 4.01 -1.04
C PRO A 680 25.15 3.59 -2.45
N LEU A 681 24.23 3.29 -3.39
CA LEU A 681 24.57 2.94 -4.77
C LEU A 681 24.97 4.15 -5.62
N GLY A 682 24.44 5.34 -5.28
CA GLY A 682 24.89 6.61 -5.84
C GLY A 682 24.87 7.71 -4.80
N PHE A 683 23.69 8.30 -4.58
CA PHE A 683 23.45 9.26 -3.49
C PHE A 683 21.98 9.30 -3.10
N ALA A 684 21.71 9.80 -1.89
CA ALA A 684 20.36 10.24 -1.52
C ALA A 684 20.27 11.76 -1.39
N ALA A 685 19.07 12.27 -1.66
CA ALA A 685 18.68 13.66 -1.59
C ALA A 685 17.37 13.76 -0.78
N PHE A 686 17.19 14.79 0.04
CA PHE A 686 15.97 14.91 0.87
C PHE A 686 15.46 16.34 1.01
N GLN A 687 14.14 16.51 1.00
CA GLN A 687 13.47 17.75 1.42
C GLN A 687 12.78 17.55 2.78
N MET A 688 12.89 18.54 3.66
CA MET A 688 12.30 18.45 5.00
C MET A 688 10.77 18.60 4.98
N ILE A 689 10.09 17.86 5.87
CA ILE A 689 8.62 17.79 5.99
C ILE A 689 7.95 19.16 6.14
N GLY A 690 8.58 20.05 6.89
CA GLY A 690 8.16 21.40 7.20
C GLY A 690 9.36 22.18 7.72
N ASN A 691 9.11 23.39 8.23
CA ASN A 691 10.15 24.20 8.82
C ASN A 691 10.14 24.04 10.34
N GLU A 692 11.26 23.71 10.97
CA GLU A 692 11.35 23.50 12.42
C GLU A 692 10.95 24.78 13.18
N THR A 693 11.28 25.94 12.63
CA THR A 693 11.01 27.26 13.21
C THR A 693 9.52 27.56 13.47
N ARG A 694 8.60 27.01 12.67
CA ARG A 694 7.14 27.24 12.85
C ARG A 694 6.31 25.97 12.94
N GLN A 695 6.91 24.80 12.70
CA GLN A 695 6.25 23.49 12.68
C GLN A 695 7.10 22.40 13.36
N PRO A 696 7.65 22.64 14.57
CA PRO A 696 8.53 21.68 15.24
C PRO A 696 7.83 20.35 15.52
N GLU A 697 6.50 20.35 15.70
CA GLU A 697 5.67 19.16 15.91
C GLU A 697 5.66 18.18 14.72
N ARG A 698 6.07 18.63 13.53
CA ARG A 698 6.17 17.78 12.34
C ARG A 698 7.42 16.90 12.36
N PHE A 699 8.46 17.28 13.10
CA PHE A 699 9.70 16.51 13.26
C PHE A 699 9.60 15.46 14.37
N ALA A 700 10.59 14.58 14.45
CA ALA A 700 10.82 13.71 15.60
C ALA A 700 11.52 14.45 16.76
N LYS A 701 11.68 13.75 17.89
CA LYS A 701 12.51 14.21 19.00
C LYS A 701 13.96 14.41 18.50
N GLY A 702 14.44 15.65 18.56
CA GLY A 702 15.74 16.06 18.00
C GLY A 702 15.65 16.88 16.71
N GLY A 703 14.44 17.17 16.22
CA GLY A 703 14.21 18.27 15.28
C GLY A 703 14.80 18.06 13.88
N LEU A 704 15.15 19.17 13.22
CA LEU A 704 15.81 19.17 11.91
C LEU A 704 17.18 18.46 11.96
N LYS A 705 17.89 18.58 13.09
CA LYS A 705 19.18 17.88 13.29
C LYS A 705 19.01 16.36 13.19
N ALA A 706 18.04 15.79 13.91
CA ALA A 706 17.77 14.36 13.86
C ALA A 706 17.35 13.89 12.46
N ALA A 707 16.57 14.70 11.73
CA ALA A 707 16.23 14.40 10.34
C ALA A 707 17.48 14.35 9.43
N ILE A 708 18.37 15.35 9.52
CA ILE A 708 19.61 15.37 8.74
C ILE A 708 20.50 14.17 9.09
N GLU A 709 20.74 13.93 10.38
CA GLU A 709 21.61 12.85 10.85
C GLU A 709 21.06 11.45 10.50
N GLN A 710 19.73 11.26 10.52
CA GLN A 710 19.07 10.03 10.04
C GLN A 710 19.40 9.78 8.57
N ALA A 711 19.15 10.74 7.68
CA ALA A 711 19.36 10.54 6.25
C ALA A 711 20.83 10.47 5.85
N MET A 712 21.76 11.09 6.59
CA MET A 712 23.20 10.90 6.38
C MET A 712 23.60 9.41 6.46
N SER A 713 22.91 8.59 7.26
CA SER A 713 23.15 7.14 7.33
C SER A 713 22.82 6.39 6.04
N TRP A 714 21.99 6.97 5.17
CA TRP A 714 21.62 6.41 3.86
C TRP A 714 22.44 7.01 2.70
N ASN A 715 23.67 7.46 2.98
CA ASN A 715 24.51 8.16 2.01
C ASN A 715 23.82 9.41 1.42
N ALA A 716 22.96 10.09 2.20
CA ALA A 716 22.46 11.39 1.80
C ALA A 716 23.61 12.40 1.73
N ARG A 717 23.61 13.19 0.65
CA ARG A 717 24.61 14.23 0.37
C ARG A 717 23.98 15.60 0.19
N TYR A 718 22.71 15.63 -0.19
CA TYR A 718 21.94 16.82 -0.52
C TYR A 718 20.69 16.92 0.38
N PHE A 719 20.45 18.11 0.91
CA PHE A 719 19.39 18.35 1.89
C PHE A 719 18.73 19.71 1.65
N GLU A 720 17.41 19.73 1.46
CA GLU A 720 16.63 20.96 1.35
C GLU A 720 15.99 21.32 2.69
N VAL A 721 16.57 22.33 3.33
CA VAL A 721 15.94 23.00 4.47
C VAL A 721 15.02 24.10 3.96
N TRP A 722 13.94 24.40 4.67
CA TRP A 722 13.07 25.50 4.28
C TRP A 722 13.77 26.84 4.50
N GLN A 723 13.50 27.81 3.62
CA GLN A 723 14.05 29.16 3.72
C GLN A 723 13.80 29.82 5.09
N THR A 724 12.69 29.48 5.76
CA THR A 724 12.38 29.94 7.12
C THR A 724 13.42 29.46 8.15
N ASP A 725 13.93 28.23 8.04
CA ASP A 725 14.93 27.69 8.97
C ASP A 725 16.34 28.20 8.65
N ALA A 726 16.66 28.41 7.37
CA ALA A 726 17.93 29.03 6.97
C ALA A 726 18.04 30.49 7.49
N MET A 727 16.93 31.22 7.50
CA MET A 727 16.85 32.58 8.07
C MET A 727 16.79 32.62 9.61
N ASN A 728 16.59 31.48 10.30
CA ASN A 728 16.52 31.46 11.76
C ASN A 728 17.92 31.39 12.37
N GLU A 729 18.38 32.51 12.95
CA GLU A 729 19.70 32.64 13.56
C GLU A 729 19.95 31.63 14.71
N GLU A 730 18.91 31.20 15.43
CA GLU A 730 19.02 30.19 16.49
C GLU A 730 19.43 28.82 15.94
N LEU A 731 19.05 28.50 14.70
CA LEU A 731 19.43 27.25 14.02
C LEU A 731 20.81 27.33 13.36
N HIS A 732 21.40 28.52 13.20
CA HIS A 732 22.68 28.68 12.48
C HIS A 732 23.83 27.86 13.07
N PRO A 733 24.03 27.72 14.39
CA PRO A 733 25.09 26.85 14.93
C PRO A 733 24.92 25.39 14.51
N MET A 734 23.69 24.88 14.54
CA MET A 734 23.35 23.52 14.13
C MET A 734 23.48 23.33 12.62
N LEU A 735 22.98 24.27 11.80
CA LEU A 735 23.11 24.21 10.34
C LEU A 735 24.57 24.32 9.89
N LYS A 736 25.41 25.11 10.59
CA LYS A 736 26.87 25.15 10.38
C LYS A 736 27.52 23.81 10.76
N GLU A 737 27.14 23.20 11.88
CA GLU A 737 27.59 21.86 12.27
C GLU A 737 27.24 20.82 11.19
N MET A 738 25.99 20.81 10.70
CA MET A 738 25.53 19.86 9.69
C MET A 738 26.21 20.08 8.34
N ALA A 739 26.31 21.33 7.86
CA ALA A 739 27.05 21.65 6.63
C ALA A 739 28.53 21.22 6.71
N ALA A 740 29.15 21.34 7.89
CA ALA A 740 30.52 20.87 8.12
C ALA A 740 30.62 19.33 8.20
N LYS A 741 29.62 18.64 8.78
CA LYS A 741 29.54 17.17 8.78
C LYS A 741 29.35 16.60 7.37
N LEU A 742 28.51 17.23 6.53
CA LEU A 742 28.26 16.78 5.16
C LEU A 742 29.51 16.86 4.27
N LYS A 743 30.44 17.77 4.57
CA LYS A 743 31.66 18.03 3.79
C LYS A 743 32.87 17.21 4.26
N LYS A 744 32.67 16.28 5.19
CA LYS A 744 33.65 15.32 5.70
C LYS A 744 33.32 13.90 5.22
#